data_AF-A0A553HQM8-F1
#
_entry.id   AF-A0A553HQM8-F1
#
_cell.length_a   1.000
_cell.length_b   1.000
_cell.length_c   1.000
_cell.angle_alpha   90.00
_cell.angle_beta   90.00
_cell.angle_gamma   90.00
#
_symmetry.space_group_name_H-M   'P 1'
#
loop_
_entity.id
_entity.type
_entity.pdbx_description
1 polymer ?
#
loop_
_entity_poly.entity_id
_entity_poly.type
_entity_poly.pdbx_seq_one_letter_code
_entity_poly.pdbx_strand_id
1 'polypeptide(L)'
;MQFTTIILSVFATLAVAITNDELAAKVPACATGCLADGYKALNCSLTDYPCQCDHQHDIFKIAQPCINAKCTTNKELDQMAAATTYLCMAVAQQSNPNWTGPPLAKGLPCSYLQQMSYDSNGIESSRDSRTETSAPFHYRGKILTPKFRLGPHCLGDTMQEIDDEKRAGPSPSLPDLPRNRSTRLTVLASALLLASTLLFLAITAPHSVRNRLTPWLGDQASEQSWVPSSAEGDEYLLGVGKADITGPCVEINLMGYADPNQIGTGLRQRLYSRAFIVADPSRPADRFIYLVLDTQSGDTAVRYGIKSGLRELGPEYADYGHHNLAVTGTHSHSGPGAWLNYLLPQITSKGFDQQSYRAIVDGALLSIKKAHESLAPGHLSVGSTKVFGANINRSLFAYLANPKEERARHYVNPEDDGSVEKDLTLLKFQRSSDGKNIGVLTWFPTHGTSVLGNNTLISGDNKGVAAYLFEKSVVDDETSAEGFVAGFSQANVGDTSPNVLGAWCEDGTGQMCSFENSTCSDGRSQKCHARGPFFRANDEGTSSCFEIGKRQFEPAKKLYDELNSSPSPIRGKWVKSFHTFHNMSNYQFELPNGTEVTTCPAALGYSFAAGTSDGPGAFDFTQHDGNPNTTSPVWQVVSGILKAPSKDQVACHGAKPILLDVGEVSTPYEWTPNIVDVQAFRVGQLVIIVSPGEATTMAGRRWKNAVANEVEAQLASQDGSDSPVVVLGGPANSYTHYIATEEEYSIQRYEGASTLYGPHTLAAYINVTLSWISALGSSSAIRPPQGPEPPNNSNRSLSFIPSVILDAPPFFKKFGDVVQDVDGGSYHKGEPVTVRFVGANPRNNLRLGGSYAVVEKFVAASSASGAPEWQAVRDDADWHLVFRWRRVSELLGTSEVAITWETTDPWAEAGTYRIRYFGDAKSLGGTITAFEGVSSAFELVD
;
A
#
# COMPACT_ATOMS: atom_id res chain seq x y z
N MET A 1 33.41 -6.98 19.44
CA MET A 1 34.12 -6.19 20.49
C MET A 1 33.27 -6.23 21.75
N GLN A 2 33.82 -6.80 22.82
CA GLN A 2 33.22 -6.83 24.16
C GLN A 2 33.61 -5.55 24.91
N PHE A 3 32.70 -5.07 25.77
CA PHE A 3 32.76 -3.83 26.59
C PHE A 3 32.13 -2.55 26.01
N THR A 4 30.84 -2.62 25.67
CA THR A 4 29.89 -1.47 25.83
C THR A 4 28.45 -1.92 26.08
N THR A 5 28.24 -3.19 26.44
CA THR A 5 26.91 -3.81 26.54
C THR A 5 26.21 -3.58 27.89
N ILE A 6 26.82 -2.89 28.86
CA ILE A 6 26.34 -2.92 30.27
C ILE A 6 25.36 -1.78 30.64
N ILE A 7 25.09 -0.78 29.79
CA ILE A 7 24.15 0.31 30.16
C ILE A 7 22.72 0.10 29.61
N LEU A 8 22.51 -0.79 28.64
CA LEU A 8 21.18 -1.14 28.13
C LEU A 8 20.69 -2.54 28.55
N SER A 9 21.48 -3.30 29.31
CA SER A 9 21.18 -4.68 29.69
C SER A 9 20.89 -4.90 31.18
N VAL A 10 20.52 -3.87 31.96
CA VAL A 10 20.23 -4.02 33.40
C VAL A 10 18.75 -3.80 33.78
N PHE A 11 17.85 -3.41 32.87
CA PHE A 11 16.42 -3.28 33.23
C PHE A 11 15.47 -4.03 32.30
N ALA A 12 15.93 -5.17 31.80
CA ALA A 12 15.10 -6.15 31.12
C ALA A 12 15.52 -7.57 31.52
N THR A 13 15.44 -7.89 32.82
CA THR A 13 15.21 -9.26 33.35
C THR A 13 15.18 -9.22 34.89
N LEU A 14 14.25 -9.97 35.47
CA LEU A 14 13.97 -10.20 36.90
C LEU A 14 13.18 -9.09 37.63
N ALA A 15 11.98 -9.49 38.06
CA ALA A 15 11.25 -8.88 39.17
C ALA A 15 12.10 -8.94 40.45
N VAL A 16 13.01 -7.98 40.62
CA VAL A 16 13.48 -7.56 41.93
C VAL A 16 12.74 -6.26 42.20
N ALA A 17 11.92 -6.24 43.25
CA ALA A 17 11.27 -5.04 43.73
C ALA A 17 12.35 -4.10 44.29
N ILE A 18 12.93 -3.26 43.44
CA ILE A 18 13.82 -2.19 43.88
C ILE A 18 13.00 -1.25 44.75
N THR A 19 13.46 -0.98 45.97
CA THR A 19 12.72 -0.14 46.91
C THR A 19 12.88 1.34 46.53
N ASN A 20 11.93 2.19 46.96
CA ASN A 20 12.03 3.63 46.74
C ASN A 20 13.32 4.21 47.36
N ASP A 21 13.79 3.66 48.47
CA ASP A 21 15.06 4.05 49.11
C ASP A 21 16.28 3.72 48.24
N GLU A 22 16.27 2.58 47.55
CA GLU A 22 17.33 2.18 46.61
C GLU A 22 17.36 3.06 45.35
N LEU A 23 16.21 3.53 44.89
CA LEU A 23 16.11 4.50 43.78
C LEU A 23 16.55 5.89 44.22
N ALA A 24 16.14 6.35 45.41
CA ALA A 24 16.57 7.63 45.98
C ALA A 24 18.08 7.66 46.22
N ALA A 25 18.70 6.54 46.62
CA ALA A 25 20.15 6.41 46.80
C ALA A 25 20.96 6.54 45.49
N LYS A 26 20.31 6.45 44.31
CA LYS A 26 20.98 6.65 43.00
C LYS A 26 21.15 8.11 42.61
N VAL A 27 20.52 9.04 43.34
CA VAL A 27 20.74 10.49 43.17
C VAL A 27 22.21 10.80 43.49
N PRO A 28 22.95 11.50 42.60
CA PRO A 28 24.36 11.79 42.82
C PRO A 28 24.53 12.69 44.05
N ALA A 29 25.62 12.46 44.79
CA ALA A 29 25.92 13.15 46.04
C ALA A 29 25.95 14.69 45.91
N CYS A 30 26.31 15.21 44.72
CA CYS A 30 26.30 16.64 44.42
C CYS A 30 24.89 17.26 44.47
N ALA A 31 23.85 16.49 44.17
CA ALA A 31 22.45 16.93 44.11
C ALA A 31 21.68 16.64 45.40
N THR A 32 22.08 15.63 46.18
CA THR A 32 21.35 15.17 47.37
C THR A 32 21.07 16.28 48.37
N GLY A 33 22.07 17.12 48.68
CA GLY A 33 21.90 18.24 49.62
C GLY A 33 20.98 19.34 49.07
N CYS A 34 21.05 19.60 47.75
CA CYS A 34 20.24 20.63 47.11
C CYS A 34 18.75 20.22 47.03
N LEU A 35 18.48 18.96 46.71
CA LEU A 35 17.13 18.40 46.70
C LEU A 35 16.55 18.32 48.12
N ALA A 36 17.38 17.98 49.13
CA ALA A 36 16.96 17.97 50.53
C ALA A 36 16.45 19.34 51.03
N ASP A 37 17.07 20.43 50.59
CA ASP A 37 16.62 21.78 50.91
C ASP A 37 15.31 22.12 50.18
N GLY A 38 15.16 21.67 48.93
CA GLY A 38 13.92 21.77 48.16
C GLY A 38 12.75 21.00 48.81
N TYR A 39 13.00 19.78 49.29
CA TYR A 39 11.99 18.98 50.01
C TYR A 39 11.51 19.69 51.27
N LYS A 40 12.44 20.20 52.09
CA LYS A 40 12.11 20.94 53.32
C LYS A 40 11.33 22.20 53.04
N ALA A 41 11.65 22.93 51.98
CA ALA A 41 10.97 24.17 51.61
C ALA A 41 9.48 23.97 51.26
N LEU A 42 9.09 22.76 50.85
CA LEU A 42 7.71 22.38 50.54
C LEU A 42 7.09 21.47 51.59
N ASN A 43 7.68 21.39 52.79
CA ASN A 43 7.25 20.51 53.89
C ASN A 43 7.22 19.00 53.54
N CYS A 44 7.92 18.56 52.50
CA CYS A 44 8.12 17.13 52.23
C CYS A 44 9.29 16.59 53.07
N SER A 45 9.11 15.44 53.71
CA SER A 45 10.21 14.75 54.40
C SER A 45 11.16 14.08 53.39
N LEU A 46 12.40 13.77 53.79
CA LEU A 46 13.39 13.09 52.93
C LEU A 46 12.95 11.71 52.43
N THR A 47 11.99 11.10 53.12
CA THR A 47 11.45 9.76 52.83
C THR A 47 9.97 9.79 52.43
N ASP A 48 9.37 10.98 52.30
CA ASP A 48 7.99 11.16 51.85
C ASP A 48 7.94 11.24 50.32
N TYR A 49 8.18 10.10 49.67
CA TYR A 49 8.27 10.01 48.21
C TYR A 49 6.99 10.42 47.48
N PRO A 50 5.77 10.13 47.97
CA PRO A 50 4.55 10.69 47.37
C PRO A 50 4.54 12.22 47.36
N CYS A 51 4.84 12.89 48.49
CA CYS A 51 4.93 14.35 48.54
C CYS A 51 6.00 14.89 47.58
N GLN A 52 7.18 14.24 47.55
CA GLN A 52 8.26 14.63 46.66
C GLN A 52 7.88 14.52 45.17
N CYS A 53 7.11 13.50 44.80
CA CYS A 53 6.68 13.29 43.42
C CYS A 53 5.53 14.23 43.03
N ASP A 54 4.61 14.52 43.94
CA ASP A 54 3.53 15.49 43.72
C ASP A 54 4.06 16.91 43.54
N HIS A 55 5.18 17.25 44.18
CA HIS A 55 5.82 18.56 44.14
C HIS A 55 7.13 18.60 43.33
N GLN A 56 7.40 17.58 42.51
CA GLN A 56 8.71 17.38 41.85
C GLN A 56 9.16 18.63 41.10
N HIS A 57 8.27 19.28 40.35
CA HIS A 57 8.58 20.49 39.60
C HIS A 57 9.06 21.65 40.48
N ASP A 58 8.35 21.92 41.57
CA ASP A 58 8.66 23.03 42.49
C ASP A 58 9.94 22.75 43.28
N ILE A 59 10.18 21.49 43.65
CA ILE A 59 11.41 21.05 44.30
C ILE A 59 12.61 21.31 43.40
N PHE A 60 12.53 20.92 42.12
CA PHE A 60 13.62 21.13 41.17
C PHE A 60 13.91 22.62 40.97
N LYS A 61 12.85 23.45 40.89
CA LYS A 61 12.98 24.90 40.77
C LYS A 61 13.71 25.53 41.96
N ILE A 62 13.47 25.03 43.18
CA ILE A 62 14.15 25.50 44.41
C ILE A 62 15.59 24.99 44.47
N ALA A 63 15.81 23.72 44.10
CA ALA A 63 17.10 23.07 44.20
C ALA A 63 18.09 23.48 43.10
N GLN A 64 17.61 23.95 41.95
CA GLN A 64 18.45 24.16 40.77
C GLN A 64 19.63 25.11 40.96
N PRO A 65 19.51 26.29 41.61
CA PRO A 65 20.67 27.16 41.79
C PRO A 65 21.81 26.46 42.55
N CYS A 66 21.47 25.59 43.49
CA CYS A 66 22.43 24.75 44.22
C CYS A 66 22.96 23.61 43.34
N ILE A 67 22.10 22.94 42.56
CA ILE A 67 22.50 21.84 41.66
C ILE A 67 23.48 22.35 40.60
N ASN A 68 23.20 23.49 39.97
CA ASN A 68 24.05 24.11 38.96
C ASN A 68 25.42 24.53 39.52
N ALA A 69 25.49 24.83 40.82
CA ALA A 69 26.74 25.18 41.48
C ALA A 69 27.57 23.95 41.92
N LYS A 70 26.94 22.77 42.09
CA LYS A 70 27.57 21.59 42.70
C LYS A 70 27.70 20.38 41.78
N CYS A 71 26.82 20.20 40.79
CA CYS A 71 26.87 19.14 39.79
C CYS A 71 27.36 19.71 38.46
N THR A 72 28.56 19.31 38.02
CA THR A 72 29.29 19.99 36.92
C THR A 72 29.41 19.15 35.66
N THR A 73 28.95 17.90 35.68
CA THR A 73 29.02 17.00 34.52
C THR A 73 27.63 16.59 34.04
N ASN A 74 27.46 16.48 32.71
CA ASN A 74 26.20 16.03 32.10
C ASN A 74 25.78 14.65 32.63
N LYS A 75 26.76 13.76 32.91
CA LYS A 75 26.50 12.43 33.48
C LYS A 75 25.84 12.47 34.86
N GLU A 76 26.19 13.43 35.71
CA GLU A 76 25.56 13.60 37.04
C GLU A 76 24.13 14.12 36.89
N LEU A 77 23.90 15.04 35.95
CA LEU A 77 22.57 15.57 35.65
C LEU A 77 21.65 14.48 35.06
N ASP A 78 22.17 13.67 34.14
CA ASP A 78 21.48 12.51 33.56
C ASP A 78 21.13 11.48 34.62
N GLN A 79 22.07 11.18 35.53
CA GLN A 79 21.85 10.24 36.62
C GLN A 79 20.81 10.74 37.63
N MET A 80 20.81 12.05 37.94
CA MET A 80 19.82 12.67 38.81
C MET A 80 18.41 12.63 38.18
N ALA A 81 18.29 13.03 36.92
CA ALA A 81 17.02 13.02 36.20
C ALA A 81 16.44 11.59 36.13
N ALA A 82 17.26 10.62 35.73
CA ALA A 82 16.86 9.22 35.71
C ALA A 82 16.42 8.72 37.09
N ALA A 83 17.23 8.92 38.14
CA ALA A 83 16.92 8.43 39.48
C ALA A 83 15.59 8.98 40.02
N THR A 84 15.35 10.29 39.86
CA THR A 84 14.12 10.93 40.32
C THR A 84 12.88 10.54 39.50
N THR A 85 13.03 10.37 38.18
CA THR A 85 11.94 9.88 37.33
C THR A 85 11.55 8.44 37.68
N TYR A 86 12.53 7.53 37.81
CA TYR A 86 12.25 6.14 38.16
C TYR A 86 11.67 6.00 39.57
N LEU A 87 12.11 6.83 40.51
CA LEU A 87 11.52 6.89 41.86
C LEU A 87 10.02 7.22 41.80
N CYS A 88 9.63 8.25 41.04
CA CYS A 88 8.22 8.64 40.94
C CYS A 88 7.37 7.65 40.14
N MET A 89 7.96 6.94 39.18
CA MET A 89 7.29 5.81 38.52
C MET A 89 7.03 4.66 39.50
N ALA A 90 8.00 4.31 40.35
CA ALA A 90 7.85 3.26 41.36
C ALA A 90 6.79 3.64 42.42
N VAL A 91 6.75 4.90 42.86
CA VAL A 91 5.72 5.43 43.77
C VAL A 91 4.33 5.37 43.13
N ALA A 92 4.19 5.78 41.87
CA ALA A 92 2.92 5.72 41.14
C ALA A 92 2.42 4.26 41.02
N GLN A 93 3.30 3.32 40.71
CA GLN A 93 2.97 1.90 40.58
C GLN A 93 2.56 1.25 41.91
N GLN A 94 3.14 1.69 43.04
CA GLN A 94 2.73 1.26 44.39
C GLN A 94 1.34 1.79 44.77
N SER A 95 0.98 2.99 44.30
CA SER A 95 -0.33 3.59 44.56
C SER A 95 -1.46 3.04 43.68
N ASN A 96 -1.15 2.53 42.48
CA ASN A 96 -2.11 1.90 41.56
C ASN A 96 -1.44 0.77 40.75
N PRO A 97 -1.58 -0.51 41.17
CA PRO A 97 -0.91 -1.65 40.54
C PRO A 97 -1.30 -1.90 39.07
N ASN A 98 -2.41 -1.32 38.60
CA ASN A 98 -2.97 -1.50 37.26
C ASN A 98 -2.67 -0.32 36.31
N TRP A 99 -1.79 0.61 36.72
CA TRP A 99 -1.48 1.81 35.94
C TRP A 99 -0.23 1.62 35.07
N THR A 100 -0.35 1.88 33.77
CA THR A 100 0.71 1.66 32.75
C THR A 100 1.04 2.92 31.91
N GLY A 101 0.81 4.13 32.45
CA GLY A 101 1.22 5.40 31.82
C GLY A 101 2.44 6.04 32.52
N PRO A 102 2.96 7.21 32.09
CA PRO A 102 3.83 8.06 32.91
C PRO A 102 3.01 9.04 33.77
N PRO A 103 3.49 9.52 34.94
CA PRO A 103 2.64 10.25 35.89
C PRO A 103 2.19 11.55 35.26
N LEU A 104 0.93 11.93 35.46
CA LEU A 104 0.44 13.28 35.26
C LEU A 104 1.11 14.19 36.32
N ALA A 105 2.38 14.53 36.11
CA ALA A 105 3.00 15.67 36.76
C ALA A 105 2.25 16.91 36.26
N LYS A 106 1.49 17.56 37.15
CA LYS A 106 0.95 18.88 36.86
C LYS A 106 2.13 19.86 36.72
N GLY A 107 2.45 20.22 35.48
CA GLY A 107 3.14 21.44 35.10
C GLY A 107 4.66 21.45 35.25
N LEU A 108 5.36 21.44 34.12
CA LEU A 108 6.70 22.02 33.95
C LEU A 108 6.57 23.16 32.91
N PRO A 109 6.77 24.45 33.27
CA PRO A 109 6.94 25.52 32.30
C PRO A 109 8.36 25.56 31.75
N CYS A 110 8.43 25.89 30.46
CA CYS A 110 9.56 25.79 29.54
C CYS A 110 10.63 26.89 29.66
N SER A 111 10.88 27.49 30.82
CA SER A 111 11.76 28.67 30.92
C SER A 111 13.12 28.42 31.60
N TYR A 112 13.60 27.18 31.68
CA TYR A 112 14.70 26.86 32.60
C TYR A 112 15.94 26.16 32.03
N LEU A 113 15.96 25.84 30.73
CA LEU A 113 17.14 25.25 30.07
C LEU A 113 17.88 26.22 29.13
N GLN A 114 17.39 27.46 28.99
CA GLN A 114 17.92 28.43 28.02
C GLN A 114 18.99 29.39 28.60
N GLN A 115 19.45 29.20 29.85
CA GLN A 115 20.34 30.14 30.54
C GLN A 115 21.72 29.56 30.91
N MET A 116 22.19 28.53 30.21
CA MET A 116 23.52 27.93 30.45
C MET A 116 24.49 27.98 29.26
N SER A 117 24.22 28.82 28.25
CA SER A 117 25.14 29.04 27.14
C SER A 117 24.96 30.43 26.53
N TYR A 118 25.35 31.49 27.24
CA TYR A 118 25.84 32.73 26.62
C TYR A 118 26.37 33.64 27.73
N ASP A 119 27.68 33.58 27.96
CA ASP A 119 28.42 34.73 28.51
C ASP A 119 29.90 34.59 28.14
N SER A 120 30.26 35.12 26.97
CA SER A 120 31.59 35.67 26.73
C SER A 120 31.57 36.65 25.57
N ASN A 121 31.76 37.92 25.94
CA ASN A 121 32.27 39.06 25.16
C ASN A 121 31.25 39.92 24.40
N GLY A 122 30.99 41.10 24.99
CA GLY A 122 30.47 42.26 24.29
C GLY A 122 31.56 43.10 23.61
N ILE A 123 31.12 44.05 22.79
CA ILE A 123 31.56 45.46 22.70
C ILE A 123 30.51 46.22 21.88
N GLU A 124 30.21 47.43 22.36
CA GLU A 124 29.20 48.40 21.91
C GLU A 124 29.39 48.92 20.47
N SER A 125 28.28 49.34 19.84
CA SER A 125 28.17 50.67 19.21
C SER A 125 26.76 50.94 18.66
N SER A 126 26.17 52.03 19.15
CA SER A 126 24.90 52.69 18.82
C SER A 126 24.65 53.06 17.34
N ARG A 127 23.37 53.09 16.91
CA ARG A 127 22.66 54.31 16.41
C ARG A 127 21.21 54.06 15.93
N ASP A 128 20.31 54.82 16.56
CA ASP A 128 19.21 55.66 16.04
C ASP A 128 18.03 55.15 15.17
N SER A 129 16.85 55.16 15.82
CA SER A 129 15.60 55.92 15.54
C SER A 129 15.00 56.04 14.12
N ARG A 130 13.72 55.63 13.98
CA ARG A 130 12.53 56.50 13.75
C ARG A 130 11.20 55.75 13.60
N THR A 131 10.13 56.47 13.91
CA THR A 131 8.73 56.12 14.19
C THR A 131 7.73 56.52 13.07
N GLU A 132 6.45 56.13 13.27
CA GLU A 132 5.17 56.70 12.75
C GLU A 132 4.62 56.23 11.38
N THR A 133 3.32 56.11 11.06
CA THR A 133 2.00 55.72 11.69
C THR A 133 0.89 55.93 10.63
N SER A 134 -0.24 55.18 10.73
CA SER A 134 -1.63 55.49 10.28
C SER A 134 -1.96 55.49 8.75
N ALA A 135 -3.14 55.17 8.19
CA ALA A 135 -4.54 54.86 8.60
C ALA A 135 -5.37 54.35 7.36
N PRO A 136 -6.65 53.92 7.49
CA PRO A 136 -7.41 53.08 6.53
C PRO A 136 -8.54 53.79 5.74
N PHE A 137 -9.16 53.11 4.75
CA PHE A 137 -10.42 53.56 4.09
C PHE A 137 -11.40 52.41 3.78
N HIS A 138 -12.68 52.66 4.12
CA HIS A 138 -13.88 51.86 3.84
C HIS A 138 -14.62 52.38 2.59
N TYR A 139 -15.39 51.54 1.86
CA TYR A 139 -16.74 51.90 1.37
C TYR A 139 -17.60 50.67 1.01
N ARG A 140 -18.93 50.80 1.24
CA ARG A 140 -20.04 49.83 1.09
C ARG A 140 -20.68 49.88 -0.32
N GLY A 141 -21.41 48.83 -0.71
CA GLY A 141 -22.51 48.91 -1.71
C GLY A 141 -23.13 47.57 -2.14
N LYS A 142 -24.47 47.46 -2.11
CA LYS A 142 -25.34 46.25 -2.18
C LYS A 142 -25.78 45.83 -3.61
N ILE A 143 -26.03 44.52 -3.75
CA ILE A 143 -27.18 43.76 -4.34
C ILE A 143 -27.96 44.35 -5.54
N LEU A 144 -28.16 43.53 -6.60
CA LEU A 144 -29.45 43.26 -7.28
C LEU A 144 -29.32 42.16 -8.38
N THR A 145 -30.25 41.18 -8.36
CA THR A 145 -30.59 40.22 -9.45
C THR A 145 -31.58 40.83 -10.44
N PRO A 146 -31.65 40.37 -11.71
CA PRO A 146 -32.82 39.59 -12.20
C PRO A 146 -32.43 38.50 -13.25
N LYS A 147 -33.09 37.33 -13.45
CA LYS A 147 -34.47 36.92 -13.82
C LYS A 147 -34.82 37.00 -15.34
N PHE A 148 -35.14 35.81 -15.91
CA PHE A 148 -36.22 35.46 -16.87
C PHE A 148 -35.99 35.15 -18.39
N ARG A 149 -36.40 33.90 -18.75
CA ARG A 149 -37.37 33.39 -19.79
C ARG A 149 -37.00 33.16 -21.28
N LEU A 150 -37.07 31.86 -21.66
CA LEU A 150 -37.86 31.15 -22.72
C LEU A 150 -38.13 31.76 -24.12
N GLY A 151 -37.87 30.96 -25.16
CA GLY A 151 -38.56 31.00 -26.47
C GLY A 151 -37.96 30.05 -27.55
N PRO A 152 -38.75 29.23 -28.31
CA PRO A 152 -38.29 28.15 -29.21
C PRO A 152 -38.55 28.40 -30.73
N HIS A 153 -38.36 27.35 -31.59
CA HIS A 153 -38.63 27.22 -33.06
C HIS A 153 -37.45 27.58 -34.01
N CYS A 154 -37.18 26.96 -35.18
CA CYS A 154 -37.91 26.07 -36.08
C CYS A 154 -36.98 25.47 -37.19
N LEU A 155 -37.30 24.24 -37.63
CA LEU A 155 -37.46 23.72 -39.01
C LEU A 155 -36.49 24.09 -40.17
N GLY A 156 -36.18 23.09 -41.01
CA GLY A 156 -35.76 23.30 -42.40
C GLY A 156 -35.20 22.06 -43.12
N ASP A 157 -36.07 21.32 -43.80
CA ASP A 157 -35.82 20.24 -44.75
C ASP A 157 -34.93 20.65 -45.95
N THR A 158 -34.25 19.70 -46.61
CA THR A 158 -34.55 19.17 -47.97
C THR A 158 -33.33 18.54 -48.70
N MET A 159 -33.41 17.23 -48.89
CA MET A 159 -33.37 16.48 -50.16
C MET A 159 -32.81 17.14 -51.44
N GLN A 160 -31.84 16.49 -52.10
CA GLN A 160 -31.96 16.12 -53.51
C GLN A 160 -30.97 15.02 -53.95
N GLU A 161 -31.54 13.96 -54.52
CA GLU A 161 -30.94 12.84 -55.26
C GLU A 161 -30.34 13.29 -56.61
N ILE A 162 -29.50 12.44 -57.22
CA ILE A 162 -29.70 11.80 -58.54
C ILE A 162 -28.50 10.87 -58.86
N ASP A 163 -28.76 9.55 -58.89
CA ASP A 163 -28.54 8.53 -59.95
C ASP A 163 -27.52 8.81 -61.10
N ASP A 164 -26.84 7.87 -61.78
CA ASP A 164 -27.17 6.47 -62.11
C ASP A 164 -26.00 5.69 -62.79
N GLU A 165 -26.09 4.36 -62.74
CA GLU A 165 -25.79 3.30 -63.75
C GLU A 165 -24.39 2.95 -64.39
N LYS A 166 -23.98 1.68 -64.09
CA LYS A 166 -23.73 0.47 -64.94
C LYS A 166 -22.56 0.29 -65.98
N ARG A 167 -21.92 -0.90 -65.82
CA ARG A 167 -21.56 -2.03 -66.75
C ARG A 167 -20.14 -2.19 -67.41
N ALA A 168 -19.45 -3.25 -66.95
CA ALA A 168 -18.82 -4.44 -67.61
C ALA A 168 -17.83 -4.37 -68.81
N GLY A 169 -16.69 -5.10 -68.71
CA GLY A 169 -15.80 -5.55 -69.81
C GLY A 169 -14.43 -6.15 -69.36
N PRO A 170 -13.70 -7.00 -70.14
CA PRO A 170 -13.13 -8.29 -69.67
C PRO A 170 -11.58 -8.48 -69.62
N SER A 171 -11.16 -9.67 -69.14
CA SER A 171 -9.81 -10.22 -68.82
C SER A 171 -8.77 -10.35 -69.95
N PRO A 172 -7.48 -10.62 -69.60
CA PRO A 172 -6.52 -11.31 -70.49
C PRO A 172 -5.91 -12.61 -69.90
N SER A 173 -5.28 -13.37 -70.80
CA SER A 173 -4.84 -14.78 -70.75
C SER A 173 -3.38 -15.04 -70.33
N LEU A 174 -3.12 -16.25 -69.81
CA LEU A 174 -1.82 -16.85 -69.45
C LEU A 174 -1.11 -17.56 -70.64
N PRO A 175 0.23 -17.76 -70.58
CA PRO A 175 0.96 -18.69 -71.43
C PRO A 175 1.38 -20.00 -70.72
N ASP A 176 1.43 -21.08 -71.50
CA ASP A 176 1.78 -22.46 -71.16
C ASP A 176 3.29 -22.79 -71.20
N LEU A 177 3.67 -23.91 -70.55
CA LEU A 177 4.64 -24.99 -70.94
C LEU A 177 5.49 -25.50 -69.73
N PRO A 178 6.11 -26.71 -69.75
CA PRO A 178 5.58 -28.04 -70.06
C PRO A 178 5.92 -29.10 -68.98
N ARG A 179 5.23 -30.25 -69.06
CA ARG A 179 5.40 -31.47 -68.24
C ARG A 179 6.73 -32.19 -68.51
N ASN A 180 7.37 -32.71 -67.44
CA ASN A 180 8.22 -33.90 -67.55
C ASN A 180 7.84 -34.95 -66.47
N ARG A 181 7.45 -36.13 -66.94
CA ARG A 181 6.98 -37.29 -66.17
C ARG A 181 8.12 -38.34 -66.15
N SER A 182 8.87 -38.45 -65.06
CA SER A 182 9.63 -39.70 -64.79
C SER A 182 10.11 -39.90 -63.34
N THR A 183 9.96 -38.94 -62.42
CA THR A 183 10.49 -39.06 -61.04
C THR A 183 9.45 -39.39 -59.97
N ARG A 184 8.17 -39.62 -60.32
CA ARG A 184 7.08 -39.74 -59.32
C ARG A 184 6.91 -41.12 -58.68
N LEU A 185 7.41 -42.22 -59.25
CA LEU A 185 7.14 -43.55 -58.67
C LEU A 185 8.08 -43.97 -57.53
N THR A 186 9.32 -43.47 -57.47
CA THR A 186 10.27 -43.81 -56.39
C THR A 186 10.09 -42.95 -55.12
N VAL A 187 9.59 -41.73 -55.27
CA VAL A 187 9.30 -40.83 -54.14
C VAL A 187 8.03 -41.25 -53.38
N LEU A 188 7.01 -41.76 -54.09
CA LEU A 188 5.76 -42.22 -53.50
C LEU A 188 5.93 -43.48 -52.61
N ALA A 189 6.77 -44.42 -53.02
CA ALA A 189 7.04 -45.62 -52.22
C ALA A 189 7.82 -45.31 -50.93
N SER A 190 8.77 -44.35 -50.99
CA SER A 190 9.57 -43.93 -49.84
C SER A 190 8.74 -43.11 -48.84
N ALA A 191 7.82 -42.26 -49.33
CA ALA A 191 6.92 -41.47 -48.51
C ALA A 191 5.89 -42.34 -47.76
N LEU A 192 5.38 -43.41 -48.40
CA LEU A 192 4.45 -44.35 -47.78
C LEU A 192 5.09 -45.17 -46.66
N LEU A 193 6.35 -45.61 -46.84
CA LEU A 193 7.10 -46.28 -45.77
C LEU A 193 7.37 -45.33 -44.59
N LEU A 194 7.82 -44.09 -44.86
CA LEU A 194 8.08 -43.10 -43.81
C LEU A 194 6.82 -42.74 -43.02
N ALA A 195 5.69 -42.55 -43.72
CA ALA A 195 4.41 -42.24 -43.11
C ALA A 195 3.90 -43.39 -42.22
N SER A 196 4.09 -44.65 -42.64
CA SER A 196 3.69 -45.81 -41.84
C SER A 196 4.50 -45.94 -40.53
N THR A 197 5.82 -45.67 -40.57
CA THR A 197 6.67 -45.64 -39.37
C THR A 197 6.35 -44.48 -38.44
N LEU A 198 6.04 -43.29 -38.97
CA LEU A 198 5.66 -42.12 -38.17
C LEU A 198 4.29 -42.32 -37.51
N LEU A 199 3.36 -42.99 -38.19
CA LEU A 199 2.04 -43.30 -37.63
C LEU A 199 2.14 -44.34 -36.50
N PHE A 200 3.02 -45.35 -36.64
CA PHE A 200 3.27 -46.33 -35.59
C PHE A 200 3.90 -45.70 -34.35
N LEU A 201 4.90 -44.82 -34.53
CA LEU A 201 5.53 -44.04 -33.45
C LEU A 201 4.55 -43.09 -32.75
N ALA A 202 3.61 -42.48 -33.49
CA ALA A 202 2.58 -41.63 -32.91
C ALA A 202 1.61 -42.43 -32.03
N ILE A 203 1.32 -43.70 -32.35
CA ILE A 203 0.38 -44.53 -31.60
C ILE A 203 0.99 -45.13 -30.34
N THR A 204 2.29 -45.46 -30.35
CA THR A 204 2.95 -46.17 -29.24
C THR A 204 3.75 -45.26 -28.29
N ALA A 205 3.91 -43.97 -28.59
CA ALA A 205 4.66 -43.04 -27.74
C ALA A 205 3.80 -42.49 -26.57
N PRO A 206 4.38 -42.29 -25.38
CA PRO A 206 3.69 -41.72 -24.22
C PRO A 206 3.17 -40.29 -24.50
N HIS A 207 2.05 -39.94 -23.85
CA HIS A 207 1.21 -38.77 -24.14
C HIS A 207 1.96 -37.42 -24.23
N SER A 208 3.08 -37.27 -23.53
CA SER A 208 3.89 -36.05 -23.50
C SER A 208 4.67 -35.77 -24.80
N VAL A 209 4.91 -36.78 -25.65
CA VAL A 209 5.63 -36.62 -26.92
C VAL A 209 4.68 -36.33 -28.09
N ARG A 210 3.42 -36.81 -28.00
CA ARG A 210 2.42 -36.68 -29.06
C ARG A 210 1.97 -35.23 -29.30
N ASN A 211 1.95 -34.40 -28.26
CA ASN A 211 1.61 -32.97 -28.36
C ASN A 211 2.70 -32.08 -28.96
N ARG A 212 3.93 -32.59 -29.20
CA ARG A 212 5.03 -31.80 -29.77
C ARG A 212 5.20 -31.94 -31.28
N LEU A 213 4.40 -32.77 -31.97
CA LEU A 213 4.56 -33.06 -33.41
C LEU A 213 3.37 -32.64 -34.30
N THR A 214 2.33 -32.02 -33.76
CA THR A 214 1.15 -31.55 -34.52
C THR A 214 1.07 -30.02 -34.60
N PRO A 215 1.94 -29.36 -35.37
CA PRO A 215 1.49 -28.15 -36.07
C PRO A 215 1.84 -28.10 -37.56
N TRP A 216 2.26 -29.20 -38.20
CA TRP A 216 2.81 -29.12 -39.57
C TRP A 216 2.20 -30.07 -40.61
N LEU A 217 0.95 -30.50 -40.44
CA LEU A 217 0.18 -31.18 -41.48
C LEU A 217 -1.31 -30.85 -41.35
N GLY A 218 -1.74 -29.78 -42.00
CA GLY A 218 -3.15 -29.38 -42.02
C GLY A 218 -3.42 -28.11 -42.81
N ASP A 219 -2.83 -27.97 -44.00
CA ASP A 219 -3.13 -26.88 -44.91
C ASP A 219 -4.10 -27.40 -46.00
N GLN A 220 -5.40 -27.22 -45.77
CA GLN A 220 -6.40 -27.21 -46.83
C GLN A 220 -7.00 -25.81 -46.86
N ALA A 221 -6.56 -25.06 -47.87
CA ALA A 221 -7.03 -23.74 -48.21
C ALA A 221 -8.56 -23.72 -48.31
N SER A 222 -9.22 -23.10 -47.33
CA SER A 222 -10.45 -22.37 -47.57
C SER A 222 -10.05 -20.95 -47.95
N GLU A 223 -10.58 -20.46 -49.08
CA GLU A 223 -10.52 -19.05 -49.43
C GLU A 223 -11.30 -18.26 -48.36
N GLN A 224 -10.64 -17.92 -47.25
CA GLN A 224 -11.09 -16.86 -46.37
C GLN A 224 -10.82 -15.56 -47.10
N SER A 225 -11.92 -14.89 -47.44
CA SER A 225 -11.94 -13.46 -47.73
C SER A 225 -11.10 -12.74 -46.68
N TRP A 226 -9.98 -12.16 -47.10
CA TRP A 226 -9.22 -11.20 -46.30
C TRP A 226 -10.13 -10.00 -46.03
N VAL A 227 -10.83 -10.05 -44.91
CA VAL A 227 -11.29 -8.85 -44.23
C VAL A 227 -10.09 -8.40 -43.41
N PRO A 228 -9.45 -7.25 -43.70
CA PRO A 228 -8.47 -6.71 -42.78
C PRO A 228 -9.23 -6.34 -41.50
N SER A 229 -9.14 -7.17 -40.46
CA SER A 229 -9.63 -6.88 -39.12
C SER A 229 -8.74 -5.78 -38.52
N SER A 230 -8.98 -4.53 -38.88
CA SER A 230 -8.36 -3.36 -38.24
C SER A 230 -8.95 -3.08 -36.84
N ALA A 231 -9.90 -3.91 -36.38
CA ALA A 231 -10.71 -3.71 -35.19
C ALA A 231 -10.10 -4.32 -33.91
N GLU A 232 -9.33 -5.40 -34.00
CA GLU A 232 -8.83 -6.14 -32.82
C GLU A 232 -7.52 -5.59 -32.22
N GLY A 233 -6.83 -4.68 -32.94
CA GLY A 233 -5.54 -4.13 -32.49
C GLY A 233 -4.35 -5.00 -32.83
N ASP A 234 -3.19 -4.70 -32.22
CA ASP A 234 -2.01 -5.54 -32.33
C ASP A 234 -2.07 -6.72 -31.34
N GLU A 235 -1.35 -7.79 -31.67
CA GLU A 235 -1.27 -9.00 -30.85
C GLU A 235 -0.03 -8.96 -29.94
N TYR A 236 -0.19 -9.44 -28.70
CA TYR A 236 0.84 -9.54 -27.66
C TYR A 236 0.81 -10.94 -27.05
N LEU A 237 1.88 -11.35 -26.37
CA LEU A 237 1.83 -12.51 -25.47
C LEU A 237 1.37 -12.02 -24.10
N LEU A 238 0.22 -12.51 -23.67
CA LEU A 238 -0.48 -12.09 -22.46
C LEU A 238 -0.58 -13.23 -21.46
N GLY A 239 -0.28 -12.95 -20.20
CA GLY A 239 -0.36 -13.92 -19.12
C GLY A 239 -0.84 -13.26 -17.83
N VAL A 240 -1.69 -13.95 -17.08
CA VAL A 240 -2.24 -13.46 -15.81
C VAL A 240 -2.14 -14.53 -14.74
N GLY A 241 -1.95 -14.11 -13.49
CA GLY A 241 -1.84 -15.06 -12.38
C GLY A 241 -2.21 -14.45 -11.04
N LYS A 242 -2.83 -15.25 -10.18
CA LYS A 242 -3.22 -14.88 -8.83
C LYS A 242 -2.73 -15.92 -7.82
N ALA A 243 -2.18 -15.45 -6.71
CA ALA A 243 -1.75 -16.30 -5.60
C ALA A 243 -1.87 -15.57 -4.26
N ASP A 244 -2.13 -16.35 -3.20
CA ASP A 244 -2.27 -15.87 -1.83
C ASP A 244 -0.91 -15.37 -1.29
N ILE A 245 -0.91 -14.21 -0.65
CA ILE A 245 0.24 -13.59 0.03
C ILE A 245 -0.06 -13.26 1.50
N THR A 246 -1.14 -13.83 2.06
CA THR A 246 -1.59 -13.54 3.42
C THR A 246 -0.56 -13.99 4.44
N GLY A 247 0.12 -13.02 5.06
CA GLY A 247 1.06 -13.26 6.15
C GLY A 247 0.36 -13.60 7.48
N PRO A 248 1.11 -13.55 8.59
CA PRO A 248 0.59 -13.73 9.95
C PRO A 248 -0.65 -12.87 10.25
N CYS A 249 -1.82 -13.49 10.47
CA CYS A 249 -3.05 -12.75 10.75
C CYS A 249 -3.26 -12.42 12.24
N VAL A 250 -2.36 -12.85 13.12
CA VAL A 250 -2.42 -12.58 14.56
C VAL A 250 -1.07 -12.16 15.14
N GLU A 251 -1.09 -11.44 16.26
CA GLU A 251 0.09 -11.13 17.10
C GLU A 251 1.25 -10.39 16.38
N ILE A 252 1.03 -9.94 15.14
CA ILE A 252 1.92 -9.10 14.35
C ILE A 252 1.23 -7.75 14.12
N ASN A 253 2.00 -6.67 14.18
CA ASN A 253 1.50 -5.32 13.90
C ASN A 253 1.01 -5.21 12.45
N LEU A 254 -0.08 -4.49 12.23
CA LEU A 254 -0.53 -4.16 10.88
C LEU A 254 0.31 -3.03 10.30
N MET A 255 0.53 -3.05 8.99
CA MET A 255 1.38 -2.07 8.31
C MET A 255 0.56 -0.92 7.74
N GLY A 256 0.94 0.33 8.04
CA GLY A 256 0.33 1.53 7.47
C GLY A 256 0.19 2.65 8.49
N TYR A 257 -0.71 2.48 9.47
CA TYR A 257 -1.04 3.51 10.46
C TYR A 257 0.06 3.85 11.47
N ALA A 258 1.13 3.05 11.52
CA ALA A 258 2.24 3.21 12.46
C ALA A 258 1.81 3.21 13.95
N ASP A 259 0.68 2.58 14.29
CA ASP A 259 0.24 2.37 15.67
C ASP A 259 0.80 1.03 16.20
N PRO A 260 1.69 1.03 17.22
CA PRO A 260 2.22 -0.19 17.81
C PRO A 260 1.17 -1.07 18.51
N ASN A 261 -0.03 -0.54 18.77
CA ASN A 261 -1.14 -1.28 19.37
C ASN A 261 -2.07 -1.94 18.34
N GLN A 262 -1.93 -1.60 17.06
CA GLN A 262 -2.70 -2.23 15.99
C GLN A 262 -2.12 -3.61 15.66
N ILE A 263 -2.45 -4.59 16.49
CA ILE A 263 -1.93 -5.97 16.40
C ILE A 263 -3.02 -6.87 15.80
N GLY A 264 -2.65 -7.72 14.84
CA GLY A 264 -3.56 -8.66 14.20
C GLY A 264 -4.30 -9.56 15.19
N THR A 265 -5.60 -9.78 14.95
CA THR A 265 -6.46 -10.70 15.71
C THR A 265 -7.27 -11.63 14.80
N GLY A 266 -6.96 -11.69 13.50
CA GLY A 266 -7.65 -12.57 12.57
C GLY A 266 -7.70 -12.03 11.14
N LEU A 267 -8.64 -12.54 10.37
CA LEU A 267 -8.74 -12.36 8.92
C LEU A 267 -10.18 -12.04 8.54
N ARG A 268 -10.37 -11.00 7.73
CA ARG A 268 -11.63 -10.70 7.04
C ARG A 268 -11.58 -11.06 5.56
N GLN A 269 -10.42 -10.86 4.95
CA GLN A 269 -10.20 -11.15 3.54
C GLN A 269 -8.74 -11.51 3.31
N ARG A 270 -8.51 -12.64 2.62
CA ARG A 270 -7.18 -13.00 2.10
C ARG A 270 -6.58 -11.90 1.24
N LEU A 271 -5.26 -11.78 1.30
CA LEU A 271 -4.44 -10.87 0.50
C LEU A 271 -3.86 -11.60 -0.69
N TYR A 272 -3.85 -10.97 -1.87
CA TYR A 272 -3.36 -11.61 -3.09
C TYR A 272 -2.26 -10.82 -3.80
N SER A 273 -1.36 -11.56 -4.44
CA SER A 273 -0.55 -11.07 -5.54
C SER A 273 -1.27 -11.36 -6.86
N ARG A 274 -1.45 -10.32 -7.67
CA ARG A 274 -2.01 -10.39 -9.03
C ARG A 274 -0.96 -9.96 -10.04
N ALA A 275 -0.52 -10.88 -10.88
CA ALA A 275 0.54 -10.69 -11.86
C ALA A 275 -0.05 -10.53 -13.27
N PHE A 276 0.45 -9.53 -14.00
CA PHE A 276 0.13 -9.27 -15.40
C PHE A 276 1.42 -9.25 -16.21
N ILE A 277 1.52 -10.14 -17.19
CA ILE A 277 2.67 -10.25 -18.10
C ILE A 277 2.25 -9.84 -19.50
N VAL A 278 3.01 -8.94 -20.10
CA VAL A 278 2.87 -8.53 -21.49
C VAL A 278 4.23 -8.69 -22.16
N ALA A 279 4.28 -9.35 -23.31
CA ALA A 279 5.50 -9.51 -24.10
C ALA A 279 5.25 -9.33 -25.60
N ASP A 280 6.28 -8.87 -26.31
CA ASP A 280 6.30 -8.76 -27.77
C ASP A 280 6.37 -10.17 -28.40
N PRO A 281 5.40 -10.60 -29.23
CA PRO A 281 5.41 -11.93 -29.83
C PRO A 281 6.62 -12.19 -30.74
N SER A 282 7.13 -11.14 -31.39
CA SER A 282 8.29 -11.23 -32.31
C SER A 282 9.62 -11.22 -31.57
N ARG A 283 9.66 -10.62 -30.38
CA ARG A 283 10.82 -10.58 -29.49
C ARG A 283 10.38 -10.87 -28.05
N PRO A 284 10.09 -12.14 -27.70
CA PRO A 284 9.53 -12.44 -26.39
C PRO A 284 10.37 -11.96 -25.19
N ALA A 285 11.68 -11.74 -25.33
CA ALA A 285 12.51 -11.17 -24.27
C ALA A 285 12.15 -9.70 -23.94
N ASP A 286 11.56 -8.98 -24.89
CA ASP A 286 10.93 -7.67 -24.69
C ASP A 286 9.58 -7.89 -23.99
N ARG A 287 9.62 -7.92 -22.66
CA ARG A 287 8.47 -8.19 -21.79
C ARG A 287 8.54 -7.39 -20.51
N PHE A 288 7.42 -7.29 -19.80
CA PHE A 288 7.39 -6.84 -18.41
C PHE A 288 6.37 -7.62 -17.56
N ILE A 289 6.58 -7.56 -16.24
CA ILE A 289 5.67 -8.01 -15.20
C ILE A 289 5.19 -6.76 -14.43
N TYR A 290 3.88 -6.60 -14.32
CA TYR A 290 3.25 -5.67 -13.39
C TYR A 290 2.54 -6.45 -12.30
N LEU A 291 2.99 -6.33 -11.06
CA LEU A 291 2.32 -6.95 -9.89
C LEU A 291 1.46 -5.93 -9.17
N VAL A 292 0.24 -6.34 -8.81
CA VAL A 292 -0.61 -5.68 -7.81
C VAL A 292 -0.68 -6.57 -6.58
N LEU A 293 -0.04 -6.15 -5.50
CA LEU A 293 -0.04 -6.85 -4.21
C LEU A 293 -1.04 -6.19 -3.27
N ASP A 294 -1.86 -6.97 -2.58
CA ASP A 294 -2.71 -6.48 -1.47
C ASP A 294 -1.87 -6.17 -0.21
N THR A 295 -0.83 -5.34 -0.37
CA THR A 295 0.11 -4.88 0.66
C THR A 295 0.12 -3.35 0.72
N GLN A 296 0.76 -2.80 1.76
CA GLN A 296 0.94 -1.35 1.90
C GLN A 296 1.79 -0.76 0.75
N SER A 297 2.79 -1.45 0.25
CA SER A 297 3.63 -0.97 -0.85
C SER A 297 4.39 -2.13 -1.50
N GLY A 298 5.06 -1.86 -2.62
CA GLY A 298 6.23 -2.64 -3.02
C GLY A 298 7.45 -2.30 -2.14
N ASP A 299 8.39 -3.23 -2.03
CA ASP A 299 9.57 -3.06 -1.17
C ASP A 299 10.84 -3.70 -1.73
N THR A 300 11.99 -3.10 -1.42
CA THR A 300 13.30 -3.48 -1.91
C THR A 300 13.64 -4.93 -1.57
N ALA A 301 13.40 -5.37 -0.34
CA ALA A 301 13.67 -6.74 0.10
C ALA A 301 12.75 -7.73 -0.61
N VAL A 302 11.46 -7.39 -0.75
CA VAL A 302 10.47 -8.22 -1.47
C VAL A 302 10.87 -8.37 -2.94
N ARG A 303 11.23 -7.27 -3.61
CA ARG A 303 11.65 -7.28 -5.00
C ARG A 303 12.93 -8.09 -5.22
N TYR A 304 13.90 -7.99 -4.31
CA TYR A 304 15.09 -8.85 -4.35
C TYR A 304 14.76 -10.33 -4.10
N GLY A 305 13.85 -10.63 -3.18
CA GLY A 305 13.35 -11.98 -2.92
C GLY A 305 12.74 -12.61 -4.15
N ILE A 306 11.82 -11.89 -4.81
CA ILE A 306 11.19 -12.32 -6.07
C ILE A 306 12.26 -12.53 -7.15
N LYS A 307 13.19 -11.59 -7.34
CA LYS A 307 14.26 -11.75 -8.33
C LYS A 307 15.14 -12.97 -8.04
N SER A 308 15.39 -13.30 -6.76
CA SER A 308 16.12 -14.53 -6.40
C SER A 308 15.31 -15.77 -6.74
N GLY A 309 14.05 -15.82 -6.32
CA GLY A 309 13.18 -16.96 -6.61
C GLY A 309 12.97 -17.19 -8.10
N LEU A 310 12.86 -16.14 -8.92
CA LEU A 310 12.77 -16.27 -10.38
C LEU A 310 14.03 -16.95 -10.97
N ARG A 311 15.22 -16.62 -10.47
CA ARG A 311 16.46 -17.31 -10.89
C ARG A 311 16.45 -18.78 -10.46
N GLU A 312 15.89 -19.08 -9.29
CA GLU A 312 15.80 -20.44 -8.75
C GLU A 312 14.76 -21.30 -9.48
N LEU A 313 13.69 -20.70 -10.03
CA LEU A 313 12.66 -21.41 -10.78
C LEU A 313 13.18 -22.02 -12.08
N GLY A 314 14.13 -21.37 -12.76
CA GLY A 314 14.77 -21.94 -13.95
C GLY A 314 15.11 -20.93 -15.05
N PRO A 315 15.82 -21.37 -16.10
CA PRO A 315 16.23 -20.53 -17.22
C PRO A 315 15.06 -19.92 -18.01
N GLU A 316 13.86 -20.50 -17.98
CA GLU A 316 12.66 -19.94 -18.61
C GLU A 316 12.21 -18.60 -18.00
N TYR A 317 12.65 -18.29 -16.78
CA TYR A 317 12.37 -17.02 -16.09
C TYR A 317 13.54 -16.01 -16.22
N ALA A 318 14.59 -16.33 -16.97
CA ALA A 318 15.82 -15.52 -17.06
C ALA A 318 15.61 -14.12 -17.68
N ASP A 319 14.55 -13.94 -18.46
CA ASP A 319 14.19 -12.65 -19.06
C ASP A 319 13.65 -11.64 -18.03
N TYR A 320 13.33 -12.07 -16.80
CA TYR A 320 12.83 -11.19 -15.75
C TYR A 320 13.96 -10.67 -14.86
N GLY A 321 14.08 -9.34 -14.76
CA GLY A 321 15.05 -8.66 -13.92
C GLY A 321 14.56 -7.28 -13.46
N HIS A 322 15.46 -6.43 -12.98
CA HIS A 322 15.07 -5.10 -12.49
C HIS A 322 14.42 -4.23 -13.57
N HIS A 323 14.91 -4.33 -14.81
CA HIS A 323 14.40 -3.58 -15.95
C HIS A 323 12.91 -3.76 -16.22
N ASN A 324 12.34 -4.91 -15.90
CA ASN A 324 11.00 -5.28 -16.35
C ASN A 324 10.11 -5.93 -15.28
N LEU A 325 10.45 -5.79 -14.01
CA LEU A 325 9.61 -6.21 -12.87
C LEU A 325 9.19 -4.99 -12.04
N ALA A 326 7.89 -4.70 -12.04
CA ALA A 326 7.27 -3.75 -11.14
C ALA A 326 6.51 -4.49 -10.03
N VAL A 327 6.82 -4.15 -8.78
CA VAL A 327 6.15 -4.68 -7.59
C VAL A 327 5.34 -3.55 -6.97
N THR A 328 4.03 -3.48 -7.21
CA THR A 328 3.18 -2.39 -6.70
C THR A 328 2.27 -2.88 -5.57
N GLY A 329 2.01 -2.02 -4.58
CA GLY A 329 1.03 -2.29 -3.52
C GLY A 329 -0.31 -1.60 -3.79
N THR A 330 -1.42 -2.22 -3.38
CA THR A 330 -2.73 -1.56 -3.30
C THR A 330 -2.80 -0.51 -2.19
N HIS A 331 -1.75 -0.42 -1.37
CA HIS A 331 -1.66 0.49 -0.24
C HIS A 331 -2.74 0.24 0.82
N SER A 332 -3.05 -1.04 1.07
CA SER A 332 -3.88 -1.45 2.21
C SER A 332 -3.12 -1.22 3.52
N HIS A 333 -3.78 -0.55 4.48
CA HIS A 333 -3.29 -0.36 5.85
C HIS A 333 -3.76 -1.47 6.81
N SER A 334 -4.38 -2.53 6.27
CA SER A 334 -4.92 -3.67 7.02
C SER A 334 -4.21 -4.99 6.66
N GLY A 335 -2.98 -4.94 6.17
CA GLY A 335 -2.12 -6.12 5.97
C GLY A 335 -1.12 -6.31 7.12
N PRO A 336 -0.56 -7.53 7.30
CA PRO A 336 0.45 -7.74 8.33
C PRO A 336 1.74 -7.00 7.98
N GLY A 337 2.44 -6.47 8.98
CA GLY A 337 3.71 -5.79 8.84
C GLY A 337 4.94 -6.70 8.98
N ALA A 338 6.07 -6.08 9.35
CA ALA A 338 7.36 -6.74 9.59
C ALA A 338 8.05 -7.35 8.35
N TRP A 339 7.95 -6.73 7.17
CA TRP A 339 8.62 -7.24 5.95
C TRP A 339 9.36 -6.17 5.13
N LEU A 340 9.30 -4.90 5.56
CA LEU A 340 9.95 -3.78 4.87
C LEU A 340 11.47 -3.80 5.07
N ASN A 341 12.23 -3.40 4.05
CA ASN A 341 13.69 -3.49 4.04
C ASN A 341 14.38 -2.55 5.05
N TYR A 342 13.88 -1.32 5.20
CA TYR A 342 14.54 -0.27 5.97
C TYR A 342 14.05 -0.22 7.43
N LEU A 343 14.90 0.24 8.36
CA LEU A 343 14.62 0.14 9.80
C LEU A 343 13.44 0.98 10.27
N LEU A 344 13.25 2.20 9.74
CA LEU A 344 12.23 3.12 10.26
C LEU A 344 10.83 2.50 10.34
N PRO A 345 10.27 1.89 9.27
CA PRO A 345 8.96 1.25 9.35
C PRO A 345 8.95 -0.09 10.11
N GLN A 346 10.12 -0.66 10.43
CA GLN A 346 10.19 -1.87 11.26
C GLN A 346 9.97 -1.57 12.76
N ILE A 347 10.12 -0.31 13.19
CA ILE A 347 10.04 0.06 14.62
C ILE A 347 8.68 -0.30 15.23
N THR A 348 7.58 0.06 14.56
CA THR A 348 6.21 -0.20 15.05
C THR A 348 5.87 -1.68 15.05
N SER A 349 6.44 -2.41 14.09
CA SER A 349 6.28 -3.86 13.95
C SER A 349 7.26 -4.69 14.80
N LYS A 350 8.12 -4.03 15.60
CA LYS A 350 9.13 -4.64 16.46
C LYS A 350 10.19 -5.46 15.69
N GLY A 351 10.41 -5.12 14.42
CA GLY A 351 11.46 -5.70 13.58
C GLY A 351 10.96 -6.35 12.29
N PHE A 352 11.72 -7.32 11.80
CA PHE A 352 11.46 -8.07 10.57
C PHE A 352 11.05 -9.51 10.88
N ASP A 353 9.95 -9.98 10.31
CA ASP A 353 9.41 -11.33 10.44
C ASP A 353 9.55 -12.08 9.12
N GLN A 354 10.26 -13.21 9.16
CA GLN A 354 10.52 -14.01 7.96
C GLN A 354 9.25 -14.67 7.42
N GLN A 355 8.24 -14.94 8.25
CA GLN A 355 6.98 -15.53 7.81
C GLN A 355 6.14 -14.51 7.05
N SER A 356 6.06 -13.25 7.52
CA SER A 356 5.48 -12.13 6.76
C SER A 356 6.17 -11.93 5.41
N TYR A 357 7.51 -11.84 5.42
CA TYR A 357 8.30 -11.64 4.21
C TYR A 357 8.12 -12.77 3.19
N ARG A 358 8.22 -14.03 3.63
CA ARG A 358 8.12 -15.20 2.75
C ARG A 358 6.72 -15.39 2.19
N ALA A 359 5.67 -15.12 2.96
CA ALA A 359 4.30 -15.16 2.43
C ALA A 359 4.14 -14.26 1.19
N ILE A 360 4.70 -13.06 1.23
CA ILE A 360 4.66 -12.12 0.11
C ILE A 360 5.54 -12.60 -1.06
N VAL A 361 6.80 -12.96 -0.79
CA VAL A 361 7.75 -13.37 -1.85
C VAL A 361 7.29 -14.64 -2.55
N ASP A 362 6.95 -15.67 -1.80
CA ASP A 362 6.62 -16.99 -2.34
C ASP A 362 5.26 -16.95 -3.06
N GLY A 363 4.29 -16.20 -2.52
CA GLY A 363 3.01 -15.97 -3.19
C GLY A 363 3.16 -15.14 -4.47
N ALA A 364 3.99 -14.08 -4.47
CA ALA A 364 4.28 -13.32 -5.68
C ALA A 364 5.02 -14.15 -6.75
N LEU A 365 5.93 -15.04 -6.35
CA LEU A 365 6.56 -15.98 -7.27
C LEU A 365 5.54 -16.94 -7.88
N LEU A 366 4.58 -17.43 -7.08
CA LEU A 366 3.52 -18.31 -7.57
C LEU A 366 2.57 -17.58 -8.53
N SER A 367 2.20 -16.32 -8.28
CA SER A 367 1.38 -15.54 -9.21
C SER A 367 2.11 -15.29 -10.53
N ILE A 368 3.41 -14.94 -10.49
CA ILE A 368 4.25 -14.79 -11.68
C ILE A 368 4.36 -16.11 -12.44
N LYS A 369 4.58 -17.22 -11.73
CA LYS A 369 4.66 -18.55 -12.34
C LYS A 369 3.38 -18.88 -13.09
N LYS A 370 2.21 -18.71 -12.47
CA LYS A 370 0.90 -18.90 -13.13
C LYS A 370 0.71 -17.99 -14.34
N ALA A 371 1.15 -16.73 -14.25
CA ALA A 371 1.07 -15.80 -15.36
C ALA A 371 2.01 -16.17 -16.52
N HIS A 372 3.23 -16.61 -16.21
CA HIS A 372 4.21 -17.02 -17.20
C HIS A 372 3.78 -18.31 -17.92
N GLU A 373 3.31 -19.30 -17.16
CA GLU A 373 2.87 -20.60 -17.71
C GLU A 373 1.56 -20.50 -18.50
N SER A 374 0.80 -19.40 -18.34
CA SER A 374 -0.43 -19.11 -19.09
C SER A 374 -0.24 -18.16 -20.28
N LEU A 375 1.01 -17.77 -20.59
CA LEU A 375 1.31 -16.87 -21.72
C LEU A 375 0.69 -17.40 -23.02
N ALA A 376 -0.19 -16.59 -23.61
CA ALA A 376 -0.85 -16.89 -24.88
C ALA A 376 -0.97 -15.63 -25.74
N PRO A 377 -1.01 -15.77 -27.08
CA PRO A 377 -1.34 -14.65 -27.95
C PRO A 377 -2.71 -14.03 -27.59
N GLY A 378 -2.79 -12.71 -27.61
CA GLY A 378 -3.96 -11.96 -27.20
C GLY A 378 -3.90 -10.48 -27.54
N HIS A 379 -5.01 -9.78 -27.29
CA HIS A 379 -5.21 -8.37 -27.56
C HIS A 379 -5.44 -7.59 -26.26
N LEU A 380 -4.98 -6.34 -26.26
CA LEU A 380 -5.17 -5.40 -25.17
C LEU A 380 -6.15 -4.32 -25.61
N SER A 381 -7.07 -3.94 -24.72
CA SER A 381 -7.94 -2.77 -24.91
C SER A 381 -7.85 -1.84 -23.71
N VAL A 382 -7.78 -0.53 -23.95
CA VAL A 382 -7.70 0.49 -22.90
C VAL A 382 -8.90 1.42 -22.95
N GLY A 383 -9.41 1.77 -21.78
CA GLY A 383 -10.46 2.78 -21.64
C GLY A 383 -10.33 3.53 -20.32
N SER A 384 -11.09 4.61 -20.19
CA SER A 384 -11.20 5.37 -18.95
C SER A 384 -12.66 5.65 -18.60
N THR A 385 -12.96 5.68 -17.31
CA THR A 385 -14.28 6.02 -16.78
C THR A 385 -14.15 6.88 -15.53
N LYS A 386 -15.22 7.58 -15.16
CA LYS A 386 -15.25 8.40 -13.95
C LYS A 386 -15.73 7.57 -12.75
N VAL A 387 -15.02 7.70 -11.63
CA VAL A 387 -15.38 7.13 -10.33
C VAL A 387 -15.65 8.27 -9.36
N PHE A 388 -16.92 8.45 -9.00
CA PHE A 388 -17.35 9.48 -8.05
C PHE A 388 -17.55 8.91 -6.65
N GLY A 389 -17.43 9.79 -5.64
CA GLY A 389 -17.68 9.41 -4.25
C GLY A 389 -16.76 8.33 -3.65
N ALA A 390 -15.63 8.01 -4.30
CA ALA A 390 -14.66 7.03 -3.80
C ALA A 390 -13.37 7.66 -3.24
N ASN A 391 -13.16 8.97 -3.46
CA ASN A 391 -12.01 9.70 -2.94
C ASN A 391 -12.33 11.20 -2.70
N ILE A 392 -11.63 11.79 -1.74
CA ILE A 392 -11.52 13.24 -1.49
C ILE A 392 -10.05 13.63 -1.24
N ASN A 393 -9.70 14.91 -1.35
CA ASN A 393 -8.36 15.39 -1.00
C ASN A 393 -8.24 15.60 0.52
N ARG A 394 -7.33 14.90 1.19
CA ARG A 394 -7.12 15.00 2.65
C ARG A 394 -6.17 16.12 3.06
N SER A 395 -5.52 16.76 2.09
CA SER A 395 -4.61 17.90 2.25
C SER A 395 -4.94 19.03 1.29
N LEU A 396 -6.24 19.34 1.17
CA LEU A 396 -6.75 20.35 0.22
C LEU A 396 -6.03 21.70 0.37
N PHE A 397 -5.69 22.11 1.59
CA PHE A 397 -4.91 23.34 1.82
C PHE A 397 -3.56 23.34 1.07
N ALA A 398 -2.84 22.21 1.05
CA ALA A 398 -1.61 22.07 0.30
C ALA A 398 -1.86 22.07 -1.21
N TYR A 399 -2.89 21.35 -1.68
CA TYR A 399 -3.28 21.37 -3.10
C TYR A 399 -3.55 22.80 -3.61
N LEU A 400 -4.20 23.64 -2.80
CA LEU A 400 -4.51 25.02 -3.17
C LEU A 400 -3.27 25.91 -3.37
N ALA A 401 -2.10 25.50 -2.87
CA ALA A 401 -0.83 26.21 -3.08
C ALA A 401 -0.30 26.06 -4.51
N ASN A 402 -0.69 25.01 -5.24
CA ASN A 402 -0.37 24.90 -6.66
C ASN A 402 -0.95 26.08 -7.46
N PRO A 403 -0.28 26.51 -8.55
CA PRO A 403 -0.69 27.66 -9.36
C PRO A 403 -2.18 27.60 -9.75
N LYS A 404 -2.88 28.73 -9.60
CA LYS A 404 -4.32 28.81 -9.85
C LYS A 404 -4.67 28.43 -11.28
N GLU A 405 -3.84 28.83 -12.23
CA GLU A 405 -4.00 28.55 -13.66
C GLU A 405 -3.83 27.07 -13.98
N GLU A 406 -2.99 26.35 -13.23
CA GLU A 406 -2.83 24.90 -13.36
C GLU A 406 -4.07 24.17 -12.80
N ARG A 407 -4.49 24.54 -11.58
CA ARG A 407 -5.68 23.96 -10.94
C ARG A 407 -6.95 24.15 -11.76
N ALA A 408 -7.10 25.32 -12.39
CA ALA A 408 -8.26 25.63 -13.23
C ALA A 408 -8.42 24.69 -14.44
N ARG A 409 -7.34 24.03 -14.90
CA ARG A 409 -7.41 23.05 -16.01
C ARG A 409 -8.08 21.74 -15.62
N HIS A 410 -8.16 21.45 -14.32
CA HIS A 410 -8.71 20.20 -13.80
C HIS A 410 -10.10 20.38 -13.19
N TYR A 411 -10.57 21.62 -13.05
CA TYR A 411 -11.93 21.90 -12.59
C TYR A 411 -12.93 21.65 -13.72
N VAL A 412 -13.88 20.76 -13.50
CA VAL A 412 -14.99 20.52 -14.44
C VAL A 412 -16.30 21.04 -13.87
N ASN A 413 -16.63 20.65 -12.64
CA ASN A 413 -17.84 21.05 -11.92
C ASN A 413 -17.63 20.86 -10.39
N PRO A 414 -18.59 21.18 -9.51
CA PRO A 414 -18.38 21.02 -8.06
C PRO A 414 -18.15 19.58 -7.56
N GLU A 415 -18.56 18.55 -8.31
CA GLU A 415 -18.34 17.14 -7.97
C GLU A 415 -17.00 16.61 -8.49
N ASP A 416 -16.52 17.16 -9.61
CA ASP A 416 -15.17 17.00 -10.16
C ASP A 416 -14.42 18.35 -10.12
N ASP A 417 -14.09 18.76 -8.89
CA ASP A 417 -13.46 20.06 -8.60
C ASP A 417 -11.95 20.09 -8.94
N GLY A 418 -11.42 18.96 -9.41
CA GLY A 418 -10.02 18.75 -9.76
C GLY A 418 -9.09 18.54 -8.56
N SER A 419 -9.54 18.57 -7.31
CA SER A 419 -8.68 18.36 -6.13
C SER A 419 -8.16 16.93 -5.99
N VAL A 420 -8.82 15.96 -6.62
CA VAL A 420 -8.38 14.57 -6.79
C VAL A 420 -8.67 14.12 -8.22
N GLU A 421 -8.05 13.04 -8.69
CA GLU A 421 -8.44 12.44 -9.97
C GLU A 421 -9.68 11.56 -9.80
N LYS A 422 -10.62 11.73 -10.73
CA LYS A 422 -11.84 10.90 -10.84
C LYS A 422 -11.72 9.85 -11.95
N ASP A 423 -10.69 9.92 -12.78
CA ASP A 423 -10.51 8.98 -13.90
C ASP A 423 -9.88 7.67 -13.40
N LEU A 424 -10.60 6.58 -13.63
CA LEU A 424 -10.07 5.22 -13.56
C LEU A 424 -9.72 4.78 -14.97
N THR A 425 -8.46 4.42 -15.19
CA THR A 425 -8.01 3.81 -16.45
C THR A 425 -8.00 2.29 -16.30
N LEU A 426 -8.54 1.57 -17.28
CA LEU A 426 -8.64 0.11 -17.31
C LEU A 426 -7.95 -0.43 -18.56
N LEU A 427 -7.12 -1.45 -18.37
CA LEU A 427 -6.51 -2.27 -19.40
C LEU A 427 -7.13 -3.67 -19.35
N LYS A 428 -7.81 -4.08 -20.43
CA LYS A 428 -8.45 -5.38 -20.59
C LYS A 428 -7.55 -6.33 -21.36
N PHE A 429 -7.43 -7.57 -20.89
CA PHE A 429 -6.65 -8.64 -21.49
C PHE A 429 -7.59 -9.68 -22.10
N GLN A 430 -7.51 -9.88 -23.42
CA GLN A 430 -8.31 -10.88 -24.14
C GLN A 430 -7.39 -11.86 -24.87
N ARG A 431 -7.65 -13.16 -24.74
CA ARG A 431 -6.86 -14.21 -25.38
C ARG A 431 -7.39 -14.50 -26.79
N SER A 432 -6.49 -14.59 -27.77
CA SER A 432 -6.86 -14.81 -29.18
C SER A 432 -7.44 -16.20 -29.45
N SER A 433 -7.00 -17.23 -28.70
CA SER A 433 -7.35 -18.64 -29.01
C SER A 433 -8.84 -18.97 -28.88
N ASP A 434 -9.55 -18.27 -28.00
CA ASP A 434 -10.96 -18.51 -27.68
C ASP A 434 -11.78 -17.23 -27.49
N GLY A 435 -11.16 -16.06 -27.68
CA GLY A 435 -11.80 -14.75 -27.51
C GLY A 435 -12.16 -14.43 -26.05
N LYS A 436 -11.71 -15.23 -25.08
CA LYS A 436 -12.06 -15.04 -23.67
C LYS A 436 -11.20 -13.96 -23.02
N ASN A 437 -11.83 -13.14 -22.19
CA ASN A 437 -11.14 -12.18 -21.34
C ASN A 437 -10.45 -12.94 -20.20
N ILE A 438 -9.16 -12.69 -20.00
CA ILE A 438 -8.35 -13.36 -18.98
C ILE A 438 -8.10 -12.44 -17.77
N GLY A 439 -8.23 -11.13 -17.92
CA GLY A 439 -8.08 -10.23 -16.78
C GLY A 439 -8.26 -8.76 -17.11
N VAL A 440 -8.26 -7.95 -16.06
CA VAL A 440 -8.26 -6.49 -16.12
C VAL A 440 -7.24 -5.92 -15.15
N LEU A 441 -6.58 -4.84 -15.54
CA LEU A 441 -5.69 -4.05 -14.69
C LEU A 441 -6.16 -2.60 -14.69
N THR A 442 -6.40 -2.02 -13.51
CA THR A 442 -6.91 -0.66 -13.37
C THR A 442 -5.96 0.23 -12.57
N TRP A 443 -6.01 1.55 -12.82
CA TRP A 443 -5.32 2.58 -12.05
C TRP A 443 -6.32 3.64 -11.60
N PHE A 444 -6.43 3.83 -10.28
CA PHE A 444 -7.30 4.85 -9.68
C PHE A 444 -6.80 5.24 -8.29
N PRO A 445 -6.68 6.53 -7.93
CA PRO A 445 -6.12 6.93 -6.65
C PRO A 445 -7.19 6.95 -5.54
N THR A 446 -7.17 5.93 -4.69
CA THR A 446 -7.96 5.86 -3.45
C THR A 446 -7.15 5.12 -2.40
N HIS A 447 -6.73 5.82 -1.35
CA HIS A 447 -5.93 5.26 -0.26
C HIS A 447 -6.62 4.02 0.38
N GLY A 448 -5.84 3.01 0.76
CA GLY A 448 -6.35 1.80 1.42
C GLY A 448 -6.53 1.97 2.93
N THR A 449 -7.29 3.00 3.32
CA THR A 449 -7.58 3.41 4.70
C THR A 449 -9.08 3.57 4.95
N SER A 450 -9.91 2.76 4.26
CA SER A 450 -11.34 2.71 4.56
C SER A 450 -11.61 1.95 5.85
N VAL A 451 -10.85 0.89 6.08
CA VAL A 451 -10.79 0.19 7.36
C VAL A 451 -9.91 1.01 8.31
N LEU A 452 -10.45 1.37 9.47
CA LEU A 452 -9.86 2.36 10.38
C LEU A 452 -8.68 1.79 11.19
N GLY A 453 -7.87 2.68 11.78
CA GLY A 453 -6.68 2.30 12.57
C GLY A 453 -6.97 1.48 13.84
N ASN A 454 -8.22 1.44 14.32
CA ASN A 454 -8.64 0.57 15.42
C ASN A 454 -9.01 -0.86 14.99
N ASN A 455 -9.04 -1.15 13.68
CA ASN A 455 -9.21 -2.50 13.16
C ASN A 455 -7.98 -3.37 13.44
N THR A 456 -8.23 -4.66 13.68
CA THR A 456 -7.20 -5.68 13.90
C THR A 456 -7.34 -6.89 12.98
N LEU A 457 -8.25 -6.87 12.01
CA LEU A 457 -8.43 -7.96 11.04
C LEU A 457 -7.70 -7.68 9.72
N ILE A 458 -7.06 -8.73 9.18
CA ILE A 458 -6.42 -8.64 7.88
C ILE A 458 -7.45 -8.46 6.76
N SER A 459 -7.21 -7.49 5.86
CA SER A 459 -7.99 -7.30 4.64
C SER A 459 -7.22 -6.55 3.54
N GLY A 460 -7.63 -6.72 2.28
CA GLY A 460 -7.09 -5.96 1.14
C GLY A 460 -7.65 -4.53 1.02
N ASP A 461 -8.40 -4.07 2.03
CA ASP A 461 -9.13 -2.79 2.04
C ASP A 461 -10.00 -2.60 0.79
N ASN A 462 -10.31 -1.35 0.41
CA ASN A 462 -11.28 -1.05 -0.64
C ASN A 462 -10.87 -1.57 -2.03
N LYS A 463 -9.57 -1.62 -2.34
CA LYS A 463 -9.07 -2.18 -3.60
C LYS A 463 -9.13 -3.70 -3.64
N GLY A 464 -8.85 -4.35 -2.52
CA GLY A 464 -9.07 -5.80 -2.36
C GLY A 464 -10.54 -6.17 -2.51
N VAL A 465 -11.45 -5.36 -1.96
CA VAL A 465 -12.90 -5.50 -2.19
C VAL A 465 -13.24 -5.32 -3.67
N ALA A 466 -12.77 -4.26 -4.31
CA ALA A 466 -13.07 -3.99 -5.72
C ALA A 466 -12.63 -5.15 -6.64
N ALA A 467 -11.43 -5.70 -6.40
CA ALA A 467 -10.92 -6.87 -7.11
C ALA A 467 -11.78 -8.12 -6.83
N TYR A 468 -12.14 -8.37 -5.57
CA TYR A 468 -13.00 -9.48 -5.17
C TYR A 468 -14.39 -9.40 -5.84
N LEU A 469 -15.04 -8.23 -5.82
CA LEU A 469 -16.32 -8.01 -6.46
C LEU A 469 -16.25 -8.24 -7.97
N PHE A 470 -15.18 -7.75 -8.61
CA PHE A 470 -14.97 -7.94 -10.05
C PHE A 470 -14.80 -9.41 -10.39
N GLU A 471 -13.86 -10.11 -9.74
CA GLU A 471 -13.58 -11.53 -9.98
C GLU A 471 -14.84 -12.39 -9.76
N LYS A 472 -15.62 -12.13 -8.70
CA LYS A 472 -16.90 -12.81 -8.45
C LYS A 472 -17.94 -12.51 -9.53
N SER A 473 -18.01 -11.28 -10.03
CA SER A 473 -19.02 -10.88 -11.03
C SER A 473 -18.87 -11.54 -12.41
N VAL A 474 -17.72 -12.15 -12.68
CA VAL A 474 -17.40 -12.77 -13.99
C VAL A 474 -17.24 -14.29 -13.93
N VAL A 475 -17.48 -14.93 -12.78
CA VAL A 475 -17.34 -16.39 -12.64
C VAL A 475 -18.24 -17.16 -13.61
N ASP A 476 -19.49 -16.71 -13.76
CA ASP A 476 -20.48 -17.32 -14.65
C ASP A 476 -20.61 -16.59 -16.01
N ASP A 477 -19.67 -15.69 -16.32
CA ASP A 477 -19.65 -14.95 -17.59
C ASP A 477 -18.95 -15.78 -18.68
N GLU A 478 -19.70 -16.17 -19.71
CA GLU A 478 -19.19 -16.98 -20.83
C GLU A 478 -18.03 -16.31 -21.59
N THR A 479 -17.96 -14.97 -21.56
CA THR A 479 -16.89 -14.19 -22.20
C THR A 479 -15.61 -14.15 -21.38
N SER A 480 -15.64 -14.63 -20.14
CA SER A 480 -14.51 -14.65 -19.21
C SER A 480 -13.88 -16.04 -19.11
N ALA A 481 -12.55 -16.08 -18.99
CA ALA A 481 -11.81 -17.31 -18.81
C ALA A 481 -11.85 -17.77 -17.34
N GLU A 482 -11.78 -19.09 -17.13
CA GLU A 482 -11.47 -19.63 -15.81
C GLU A 482 -10.13 -19.06 -15.32
N GLY A 483 -10.06 -18.69 -14.04
CA GLY A 483 -8.86 -18.07 -13.47
C GLY A 483 -8.69 -16.59 -13.83
N PHE A 484 -9.75 -15.90 -14.23
CA PHE A 484 -9.76 -14.45 -14.46
C PHE A 484 -9.13 -13.68 -13.29
N VAL A 485 -8.30 -12.67 -13.60
CA VAL A 485 -7.61 -11.85 -12.59
C VAL A 485 -7.99 -10.37 -12.72
N ALA A 486 -8.49 -9.76 -11.63
CA ALA A 486 -8.80 -8.33 -11.59
C ALA A 486 -7.81 -7.57 -10.68
N GLY A 487 -6.92 -6.79 -11.27
CA GLY A 487 -5.95 -5.97 -10.56
C GLY A 487 -6.46 -4.54 -10.39
N PHE A 488 -6.64 -4.08 -9.16
CA PHE A 488 -6.92 -2.68 -8.85
C PHE A 488 -5.66 -2.02 -8.30
N SER A 489 -4.85 -1.42 -9.18
CA SER A 489 -3.66 -0.68 -8.79
C SER A 489 -4.03 0.66 -8.17
N GLN A 490 -3.15 1.16 -7.31
CA GLN A 490 -3.10 2.58 -6.99
C GLN A 490 -2.61 3.40 -8.18
N ALA A 491 -2.89 4.70 -8.11
CA ALA A 491 -2.31 5.72 -8.97
C ALA A 491 -1.50 6.73 -8.13
N ASN A 492 -1.63 8.02 -8.42
CA ASN A 492 -1.12 9.12 -7.60
C ASN A 492 -2.00 9.31 -6.34
N VAL A 493 -1.76 8.46 -5.33
CA VAL A 493 -2.63 8.30 -4.15
C VAL A 493 -2.30 9.22 -2.95
N GLY A 494 -1.20 9.96 -3.00
CA GLY A 494 -0.57 10.54 -1.81
C GLY A 494 -1.43 11.48 -0.97
N ASP A 495 -2.33 12.25 -1.58
CA ASP A 495 -3.23 13.19 -0.89
C ASP A 495 -4.71 12.80 -1.04
N THR A 496 -4.99 11.56 -1.49
CA THR A 496 -6.37 11.05 -1.59
C THR A 496 -6.76 10.30 -0.32
N SER A 497 -8.04 10.36 0.04
CA SER A 497 -8.63 9.59 1.14
C SER A 497 -9.94 8.95 0.70
N PRO A 498 -10.23 7.70 1.09
CA PRO A 498 -11.52 7.04 0.85
C PRO A 498 -12.64 7.56 1.77
N ASN A 499 -12.30 8.33 2.80
CA ASN A 499 -13.23 8.78 3.84
C ASN A 499 -13.98 10.04 3.38
N VAL A 500 -14.86 9.84 2.40
CA VAL A 500 -15.46 10.88 1.56
C VAL A 500 -16.40 11.87 2.25
N LEU A 501 -16.74 11.67 3.53
CA LEU A 501 -17.55 12.63 4.30
C LEU A 501 -16.70 13.71 4.98
N GLY A 502 -15.38 13.71 4.77
CA GLY A 502 -14.46 14.71 5.28
C GLY A 502 -14.01 14.45 6.72
N ALA A 503 -13.15 15.34 7.22
CA ALA A 503 -12.53 15.26 8.54
C ALA A 503 -13.32 16.04 9.59
N TRP A 504 -13.67 15.38 10.69
CA TRP A 504 -14.51 15.91 11.75
C TRP A 504 -13.90 15.65 13.12
N CYS A 505 -14.23 16.53 14.06
CA CYS A 505 -13.81 16.42 15.45
C CYS A 505 -14.67 15.46 16.24
N GLU A 506 -14.00 14.50 16.88
CA GLU A 506 -14.54 13.51 17.82
C GLU A 506 -14.35 13.98 19.28
N ASP A 507 -14.48 15.29 19.51
CA ASP A 507 -14.44 15.93 20.83
C ASP A 507 -15.84 16.29 21.37
N GLY A 508 -16.89 15.85 20.68
CA GLY A 508 -18.29 16.16 20.99
C GLY A 508 -18.79 17.47 20.39
N THR A 509 -17.94 18.28 19.73
CA THR A 509 -18.37 19.54 19.09
C THR A 509 -19.14 19.32 17.80
N GLY A 510 -18.87 18.21 17.11
CA GLY A 510 -19.43 17.94 15.79
C GLY A 510 -18.98 18.94 14.72
N GLN A 511 -17.87 19.65 14.93
CA GLN A 511 -17.29 20.57 13.94
C GLN A 511 -16.35 19.84 12.97
N MET A 512 -16.16 20.40 11.78
CA MET A 512 -15.09 19.95 10.89
C MET A 512 -13.73 20.32 11.51
N CYS A 513 -12.71 19.51 11.24
CA CYS A 513 -11.36 19.85 11.66
C CYS A 513 -10.90 21.17 11.04
N SER A 514 -9.91 21.82 11.67
CA SER A 514 -9.29 23.01 11.11
C SER A 514 -8.73 22.72 9.71
N PHE A 515 -8.99 23.60 8.76
CA PHE A 515 -8.60 23.41 7.36
C PHE A 515 -7.08 23.29 7.14
N GLU A 516 -6.30 24.09 7.86
CA GLU A 516 -4.85 24.20 7.64
C GLU A 516 -4.06 23.11 8.38
N ASN A 517 -4.45 22.81 9.63
CA ASN A 517 -3.61 22.00 10.54
C ASN A 517 -4.23 20.64 10.92
N SER A 518 -5.47 20.38 10.48
CA SER A 518 -6.25 19.18 10.86
C SER A 518 -6.36 18.96 12.37
N THR A 519 -6.65 20.02 13.12
CA THR A 519 -6.83 19.97 14.58
C THR A 519 -8.27 20.22 14.99
N CYS A 520 -8.56 19.92 16.25
CA CYS A 520 -9.84 20.18 16.90
C CYS A 520 -9.77 21.36 17.89
N SER A 521 -10.84 21.54 18.68
CA SER A 521 -10.98 22.69 19.59
C SER A 521 -9.87 22.82 20.64
N ASP A 522 -9.20 21.72 20.95
CA ASP A 522 -8.03 21.64 21.85
C ASP A 522 -6.69 21.92 21.16
N GLY A 523 -6.72 22.26 19.86
CA GLY A 523 -5.53 22.51 19.05
C GLY A 523 -4.75 21.24 18.68
N ARG A 524 -5.35 20.05 18.87
CA ARG A 524 -4.70 18.76 18.68
C ARG A 524 -5.31 17.96 17.52
N SER A 525 -4.51 17.11 16.89
CA SER A 525 -4.89 16.32 15.70
C SER A 525 -5.59 15.00 16.03
N GLN A 526 -5.40 14.46 17.24
CA GLN A 526 -5.84 13.11 17.64
C GLN A 526 -7.33 12.86 17.57
N LYS A 527 -8.15 13.92 17.64
CA LYS A 527 -9.61 13.80 17.55
C LYS A 527 -10.12 14.17 16.16
N CYS A 528 -9.24 14.51 15.23
CA CYS A 528 -9.60 14.84 13.86
C CYS A 528 -9.60 13.55 13.02
N HIS A 529 -10.79 13.00 12.78
CA HIS A 529 -10.95 11.77 12.02
C HIS A 529 -11.78 11.98 10.76
N ALA A 530 -11.30 11.44 9.65
CA ALA A 530 -12.03 11.39 8.40
C ALA A 530 -13.11 10.31 8.46
N ARG A 531 -14.27 10.59 7.88
CA ARG A 531 -15.46 9.72 7.95
C ARG A 531 -15.77 9.07 6.61
N GLY A 532 -15.81 7.74 6.59
CA GLY A 532 -16.33 6.97 5.46
C GLY A 532 -17.86 7.07 5.30
N PRO A 533 -18.43 6.57 4.19
CA PRO A 533 -19.87 6.62 3.93
C PRO A 533 -20.75 6.03 5.04
N PHE A 534 -20.22 5.03 5.76
CA PHE A 534 -20.88 4.32 6.83
C PHE A 534 -20.19 4.52 8.19
N PHE A 535 -19.62 5.70 8.46
CA PHE A 535 -18.87 5.99 9.71
C PHE A 535 -19.63 5.75 11.02
N ARG A 536 -20.96 5.62 10.97
CA ARG A 536 -21.81 5.32 12.15
C ARG A 536 -21.96 3.82 12.39
N ALA A 537 -21.57 2.97 11.44
CA ALA A 537 -21.51 1.54 11.65
C ALA A 537 -20.39 1.25 12.67
N ASN A 538 -20.71 0.44 13.67
CA ASN A 538 -19.75 0.04 14.69
C ASN A 538 -19.01 -1.23 14.24
N ASP A 539 -18.19 -1.09 13.21
CA ASP A 539 -17.56 -2.20 12.49
C ASP A 539 -16.14 -1.86 12.00
N GLU A 540 -15.49 -0.94 12.71
CA GLU A 540 -14.13 -0.47 12.44
C GLU A 540 -13.90 0.01 10.98
N GLY A 541 -14.96 0.48 10.32
CA GLY A 541 -14.90 1.02 8.95
C GLY A 541 -15.14 -0.03 7.85
N THR A 542 -15.43 -1.28 8.20
CA THR A 542 -15.58 -2.35 7.20
C THR A 542 -16.77 -2.16 6.26
N SER A 543 -17.91 -1.64 6.72
CA SER A 543 -19.02 -1.26 5.80
C SER A 543 -18.62 -0.13 4.86
N SER A 544 -17.87 0.87 5.36
CA SER A 544 -17.35 1.95 4.52
C SER A 544 -16.37 1.42 3.47
N CYS A 545 -15.50 0.50 3.86
CA CYS A 545 -14.56 -0.18 2.97
C CYS A 545 -15.26 -0.94 1.85
N PHE A 546 -16.28 -1.73 2.19
CA PHE A 546 -17.01 -2.50 1.18
C PHE A 546 -17.67 -1.59 0.15
N GLU A 547 -18.28 -0.50 0.62
CA GLU A 547 -18.92 0.51 -0.23
C GLU A 547 -17.93 1.25 -1.14
N ILE A 548 -16.78 1.68 -0.62
CA ILE A 548 -15.75 2.35 -1.43
C ILE A 548 -15.16 1.39 -2.46
N GLY A 549 -15.00 0.10 -2.13
CA GLY A 549 -14.62 -0.93 -3.10
C GLY A 549 -15.66 -1.11 -4.19
N LYS A 550 -16.94 -1.15 -3.82
CA LYS A 550 -18.08 -1.21 -4.76
C LYS A 550 -18.10 -0.01 -5.71
N ARG A 551 -17.89 1.21 -5.21
CA ARG A 551 -17.83 2.44 -6.03
C ARG A 551 -16.69 2.44 -7.06
N GLN A 552 -15.61 1.71 -6.81
CA GLN A 552 -14.54 1.48 -7.81
C GLN A 552 -14.91 0.36 -8.79
N PHE A 553 -15.49 -0.73 -8.29
CA PHE A 553 -15.87 -1.90 -9.07
C PHE A 553 -16.94 -1.58 -10.12
N GLU A 554 -18.05 -0.92 -9.75
CA GLU A 554 -19.21 -0.76 -10.63
C GLU A 554 -18.87 0.00 -11.93
N PRO A 555 -18.21 1.18 -11.90
CA PRO A 555 -17.80 1.86 -13.12
C PRO A 555 -16.77 1.08 -13.93
N ALA A 556 -15.84 0.37 -13.26
CA ALA A 556 -14.85 -0.46 -13.94
C ALA A 556 -15.48 -1.64 -14.67
N LYS A 557 -16.46 -2.32 -14.05
CA LYS A 557 -17.23 -3.40 -14.67
C LYS A 557 -18.04 -2.91 -15.86
N LYS A 558 -18.69 -1.75 -15.72
CA LYS A 558 -19.41 -1.11 -16.83
C LYS A 558 -18.48 -0.81 -18.01
N LEU A 559 -17.30 -0.24 -17.74
CA LEU A 559 -16.29 0.03 -18.78
C LEU A 559 -15.78 -1.26 -19.43
N TYR A 560 -15.57 -2.32 -18.66
CA TYR A 560 -15.22 -3.64 -19.18
C TYR A 560 -16.29 -4.19 -20.15
N ASP A 561 -17.57 -4.08 -19.79
CA ASP A 561 -18.68 -4.51 -20.64
C ASP A 561 -18.79 -3.66 -21.91
N GLU A 562 -18.58 -2.35 -21.81
CA GLU A 562 -18.50 -1.44 -22.94
C GLU A 562 -17.34 -1.83 -23.89
N LEU A 563 -16.16 -2.13 -23.35
CA LEU A 563 -14.99 -2.59 -24.11
C LEU A 563 -15.14 -3.99 -24.70
N ASN A 564 -16.10 -4.81 -24.24
CA ASN A 564 -16.46 -6.07 -24.91
C ASN A 564 -17.24 -5.81 -26.19
N SER A 565 -18.04 -4.75 -26.23
CA SER A 565 -18.87 -4.40 -27.40
C SER A 565 -18.18 -3.43 -28.37
N SER A 566 -17.37 -2.51 -27.82
CA SER A 566 -16.65 -1.48 -28.57
C SER A 566 -15.21 -1.37 -28.08
N PRO A 567 -14.32 -2.29 -28.49
CA PRO A 567 -12.92 -2.28 -28.07
C PRO A 567 -12.19 -0.99 -28.46
N SER A 568 -11.31 -0.54 -27.58
CA SER A 568 -10.35 0.54 -27.83
C SER A 568 -8.94 -0.07 -27.77
N PRO A 569 -8.46 -0.65 -28.89
CA PRO A 569 -7.28 -1.50 -28.89
C PRO A 569 -5.99 -0.74 -28.63
N ILE A 570 -5.07 -1.37 -27.90
CA ILE A 570 -3.67 -0.92 -27.82
C ILE A 570 -2.98 -1.21 -29.16
N ARG A 571 -2.36 -0.17 -29.75
CA ARG A 571 -1.71 -0.23 -31.06
C ARG A 571 -0.21 0.01 -30.93
N GLY A 572 0.57 -0.76 -31.69
CA GLY A 572 2.02 -0.80 -31.69
C GLY A 572 2.56 -2.08 -31.06
N LYS A 573 3.13 -2.97 -31.88
CA LYS A 573 3.63 -4.31 -31.46
C LYS A 573 4.76 -4.30 -30.43
N TRP A 574 5.35 -3.16 -30.13
CA TRP A 574 6.50 -3.06 -29.24
C TRP A 574 6.09 -3.09 -27.76
N VAL A 575 6.79 -3.93 -27.00
CA VAL A 575 6.78 -3.94 -25.54
C VAL A 575 8.16 -3.49 -25.08
N LYS A 576 8.25 -2.42 -24.30
CA LYS A 576 9.53 -1.87 -23.85
C LYS A 576 9.49 -1.54 -22.36
N SER A 577 10.65 -1.55 -21.76
CA SER A 577 10.82 -1.20 -20.35
C SER A 577 12.20 -0.63 -20.13
N PHE A 578 12.32 0.23 -19.13
CA PHE A 578 13.61 0.64 -18.59
C PHE A 578 13.56 0.68 -17.08
N HIS A 579 14.74 0.55 -16.47
CA HIS A 579 14.95 0.76 -15.04
C HIS A 579 16.36 1.31 -14.83
N THR A 580 16.49 2.19 -13.85
CA THR A 580 17.76 2.52 -13.21
C THR A 580 17.53 2.68 -11.73
N PHE A 581 18.51 2.30 -10.91
CA PHE A 581 18.61 2.82 -9.56
C PHE A 581 19.20 4.22 -9.62
N HIS A 582 18.67 5.12 -8.81
CA HIS A 582 19.13 6.50 -8.75
C HIS A 582 19.38 6.90 -7.30
N ASN A 583 20.49 7.56 -7.02
CA ASN A 583 20.77 8.10 -5.70
C ASN A 583 20.19 9.51 -5.60
N MET A 584 19.11 9.68 -4.84
CA MET A 584 18.44 10.95 -4.59
C MET A 584 19.15 11.82 -3.55
N SER A 585 20.21 11.32 -2.89
CA SER A 585 20.99 12.15 -1.97
C SER A 585 21.95 13.05 -2.76
N ASN A 586 21.79 14.36 -2.60
CA ASN A 586 22.66 15.38 -3.21
C ASN A 586 22.68 15.32 -4.75
N TYR A 587 21.59 14.90 -5.39
CA TYR A 587 21.51 14.87 -6.86
C TYR A 587 21.28 16.29 -7.41
N GLN A 588 22.25 16.78 -8.19
CA GLN A 588 22.26 18.06 -8.86
C GLN A 588 21.72 17.94 -10.28
N PHE A 589 20.79 18.81 -10.67
CA PHE A 589 20.21 18.83 -12.01
C PHE A 589 19.62 20.20 -12.34
N GLU A 590 19.37 20.45 -13.64
CA GLU A 590 18.72 21.67 -14.10
C GLU A 590 17.19 21.47 -14.23
N LEU A 591 16.44 22.43 -13.72
CA LEU A 591 15.01 22.57 -14.01
C LEU A 591 14.79 23.04 -15.45
N PRO A 592 13.57 22.88 -16.03
CA PRO A 592 13.28 23.32 -17.41
C PRO A 592 13.52 24.81 -17.68
N ASN A 593 13.56 25.64 -16.64
CA ASN A 593 13.85 27.08 -16.73
C ASN A 593 15.37 27.40 -16.68
N GLY A 594 16.24 26.39 -16.62
CA GLY A 594 17.70 26.51 -16.52
C GLY A 594 18.23 26.77 -15.11
N THR A 595 17.39 26.74 -14.07
CA THR A 595 17.85 26.84 -12.68
C THR A 595 18.46 25.51 -12.23
N GLU A 596 19.72 25.54 -11.80
CA GLU A 596 20.37 24.40 -11.15
C GLU A 596 19.84 24.24 -9.72
N VAL A 597 19.40 23.01 -9.40
CA VAL A 597 18.84 22.65 -8.10
C VAL A 597 19.46 21.37 -7.58
N THR A 598 19.26 21.07 -6.30
CA THR A 598 19.81 19.87 -5.65
C THR A 598 18.77 19.23 -4.75
N THR A 599 18.73 17.90 -4.73
CA THR A 599 17.94 17.10 -3.77
C THR A 599 18.73 16.83 -2.49
N CYS A 600 18.03 16.46 -1.42
CA CYS A 600 18.62 16.29 -0.09
C CYS A 600 18.74 14.80 0.29
N PRO A 601 19.69 14.42 1.16
CA PRO A 601 19.60 13.17 1.90
C PRO A 601 18.25 13.08 2.63
N ALA A 602 17.67 11.88 2.70
CA ALA A 602 16.32 11.69 3.22
C ALA A 602 16.10 12.28 4.64
N ALA A 603 15.04 13.05 4.83
CA ALA A 603 14.61 13.49 6.16
C ALA A 603 13.08 13.61 6.26
N LEU A 604 12.55 13.46 7.48
CA LEU A 604 11.13 13.62 7.80
C LEU A 604 10.90 14.85 8.66
N GLY A 605 9.86 15.62 8.34
CA GLY A 605 9.49 16.83 9.06
C GLY A 605 8.66 16.55 10.31
N TYR A 606 8.44 17.56 11.15
CA TYR A 606 7.58 17.43 12.34
C TYR A 606 6.15 16.96 12.01
N SER A 607 5.55 17.46 10.92
CA SER A 607 4.20 17.06 10.51
C SER A 607 4.08 15.59 10.08
N PHE A 608 5.20 14.86 9.86
CA PHE A 608 5.15 13.41 9.69
C PHE A 608 4.57 12.73 10.95
N ALA A 609 4.94 13.18 12.14
CA ALA A 609 4.45 12.60 13.39
C ALA A 609 2.99 13.01 13.72
N ALA A 610 2.41 13.96 12.98
CA ALA A 610 1.02 14.37 13.13
C ALA A 610 0.02 13.41 12.48
N GLY A 611 0.49 12.49 11.63
CA GLY A 611 -0.37 11.62 10.82
C GLY A 611 -1.32 12.41 9.91
N THR A 612 -2.43 11.78 9.52
CA THR A 612 -3.47 12.41 8.70
C THR A 612 -4.83 12.28 9.37
N SER A 613 -5.89 12.86 8.79
CA SER A 613 -7.24 12.60 9.28
C SER A 613 -7.69 11.14 9.09
N ASP A 614 -7.06 10.36 8.20
CA ASP A 614 -7.37 8.93 8.04
C ASP A 614 -6.78 8.07 9.18
N GLY A 615 -5.75 8.60 9.84
CA GLY A 615 -5.01 7.96 10.92
C GLY A 615 -4.16 9.03 11.61
N PRO A 616 -4.72 9.73 12.62
CA PRO A 616 -4.01 10.83 13.25
C PRO A 616 -2.84 10.30 14.07
N GLY A 617 -1.76 11.09 14.10
CA GLY A 617 -0.59 10.82 14.90
C GLY A 617 -0.84 11.02 16.40
N ALA A 618 0.21 10.90 17.21
CA ALA A 618 0.12 11.04 18.65
C ALA A 618 0.70 12.38 19.15
N PHE A 619 0.56 12.65 20.45
CA PHE A 619 1.19 13.78 21.16
C PHE A 619 0.78 15.19 20.69
N ASP A 620 1.71 16.12 20.58
CA ASP A 620 1.45 17.53 20.27
C ASP A 620 1.82 17.90 18.84
N PHE A 621 1.93 16.91 17.95
CA PHE A 621 2.21 17.13 16.53
C PHE A 621 0.95 17.52 15.76
N THR A 622 1.06 18.60 14.99
CA THR A 622 0.04 19.15 14.10
C THR A 622 0.57 19.17 12.67
N GLN A 623 -0.33 19.17 11.68
CA GLN A 623 0.09 19.36 10.29
C GLN A 623 0.30 20.86 9.99
N HIS A 624 1.10 21.17 8.96
CA HIS A 624 1.45 22.53 8.51
C HIS A 624 2.36 23.30 9.48
N ASP A 625 1.95 23.51 10.72
CA ASP A 625 2.63 24.35 11.72
C ASP A 625 3.49 23.56 12.72
N GLY A 626 3.57 22.24 12.60
CA GLY A 626 4.41 21.39 13.44
C GLY A 626 5.89 21.77 13.32
N ASN A 627 6.51 22.22 14.41
CA ASN A 627 7.90 22.63 14.47
C ASN A 627 8.41 22.59 15.92
N PRO A 628 9.73 22.82 16.16
CA PRO A 628 10.27 22.72 17.52
C PRO A 628 9.74 23.77 18.52
N ASN A 629 9.13 24.85 18.06
CA ASN A 629 8.51 25.89 18.92
C ASN A 629 7.03 25.64 19.19
N THR A 630 6.37 24.82 18.37
CA THR A 630 4.95 24.46 18.50
C THR A 630 4.75 23.08 19.15
N THR A 631 5.85 22.34 19.34
CA THR A 631 5.87 21.02 19.98
C THR A 631 6.75 21.02 21.22
N SER A 632 6.58 20.00 22.06
CA SER A 632 7.29 19.83 23.32
C SER A 632 8.80 19.77 23.07
N PRO A 633 9.63 20.48 23.86
CA PRO A 633 11.08 20.47 23.73
C PRO A 633 11.71 19.07 23.83
N VAL A 634 11.00 18.10 24.42
CA VAL A 634 11.46 16.71 24.49
C VAL A 634 11.76 16.13 23.10
N TRP A 635 11.03 16.57 22.06
CA TRP A 635 11.20 16.05 20.71
C TRP A 635 12.48 16.55 20.04
N GLN A 636 13.01 17.72 20.43
CA GLN A 636 14.35 18.17 20.02
C GLN A 636 15.45 17.29 20.61
N VAL A 637 15.25 16.83 21.85
CA VAL A 637 16.19 15.92 22.53
C VAL A 637 16.12 14.54 21.88
N VAL A 638 14.92 14.02 21.63
CA VAL A 638 14.70 12.70 20.99
C VAL A 638 15.23 12.67 19.56
N SER A 639 15.03 13.73 18.76
CA SER A 639 15.61 13.82 17.41
C SER A 639 17.14 13.92 17.44
N GLY A 640 17.68 14.70 18.37
CA GLY A 640 19.13 14.86 18.57
C GLY A 640 19.85 13.59 19.04
N ILE A 641 19.14 12.66 19.72
CA ILE A 641 19.69 11.38 20.17
C ILE A 641 20.01 10.44 18.99
N LEU A 642 19.29 10.53 17.87
CA LEU A 642 19.59 9.75 16.66
C LEU A 642 20.73 10.40 15.86
N LYS A 643 20.46 11.61 15.36
CA LYS A 643 21.39 12.46 14.61
C LYS A 643 20.80 13.86 14.55
N ALA A 644 21.53 14.85 15.06
CA ALA A 644 21.12 16.25 14.90
C ALA A 644 21.31 16.68 13.43
N PRO A 645 20.33 17.36 12.82
CA PRO A 645 20.42 17.80 11.43
C PRO A 645 21.55 18.83 11.26
N SER A 646 22.37 18.64 10.21
CA SER A 646 23.44 19.56 9.86
C SER A 646 22.88 20.88 9.29
N LYS A 647 23.68 21.95 9.31
CA LYS A 647 23.28 23.24 8.71
C LYS A 647 22.96 23.10 7.22
N ASP A 648 23.73 22.30 6.51
CA ASP A 648 23.56 22.06 5.08
C ASP A 648 22.27 21.27 4.81
N GLN A 649 21.93 20.31 5.67
CA GLN A 649 20.71 19.53 5.52
C GLN A 649 19.46 20.36 5.84
N VAL A 650 19.51 21.20 6.88
CA VAL A 650 18.44 22.19 7.16
C VAL A 650 18.28 23.15 5.97
N ALA A 651 19.38 23.68 5.43
CA ALA A 651 19.33 24.58 4.29
C ALA A 651 18.77 23.92 3.03
N CYS A 652 19.17 22.68 2.74
CA CYS A 652 18.68 21.90 1.60
C CYS A 652 17.17 21.63 1.71
N HIS A 653 16.70 21.23 2.90
CA HIS A 653 15.29 20.94 3.14
C HIS A 653 14.40 22.19 3.16
N GLY A 654 14.99 23.37 3.38
CA GLY A 654 14.32 24.67 3.29
C GLY A 654 13.12 24.77 4.23
N ALA A 655 11.91 24.72 3.67
CA ALA A 655 10.66 24.89 4.41
C ALA A 655 10.39 23.80 5.47
N LYS A 656 11.02 22.62 5.37
CA LYS A 656 10.77 21.50 6.28
C LYS A 656 11.52 21.67 7.61
N PRO A 657 10.82 21.80 8.75
CA PRO A 657 11.45 21.62 10.05
C PRO A 657 11.73 20.13 10.25
N ILE A 658 13.02 19.75 10.22
CA ILE A 658 13.43 18.33 10.30
C ILE A 658 13.18 17.79 11.71
N LEU A 659 12.38 16.71 11.79
CA LEU A 659 12.20 15.91 13.00
C LEU A 659 13.15 14.72 13.02
N LEU A 660 13.26 13.98 11.91
CA LEU A 660 14.12 12.80 11.80
C LEU A 660 15.07 12.99 10.60
N ASP A 661 16.35 13.14 10.90
CA ASP A 661 17.44 13.13 9.93
C ASP A 661 17.95 11.69 9.77
N VAL A 662 17.37 10.97 8.80
CA VAL A 662 17.50 9.50 8.70
C VAL A 662 18.28 9.03 7.48
N GLY A 663 18.40 9.86 6.45
CA GLY A 663 19.06 9.52 5.19
C GLY A 663 20.57 9.34 5.31
N GLU A 664 21.19 9.85 6.36
CA GLU A 664 22.62 9.66 6.61
C GLU A 664 22.89 8.71 7.81
N VAL A 665 21.86 7.98 8.26
CA VAL A 665 21.95 7.02 9.37
C VAL A 665 21.95 5.59 8.84
N SER A 666 23.06 4.88 9.09
CA SER A 666 23.30 3.50 8.62
C SER A 666 23.53 2.48 9.74
N THR A 667 23.32 2.86 10.99
CA THR A 667 23.46 1.96 12.16
C THR A 667 22.09 1.76 12.82
N PRO A 668 21.69 0.52 13.16
CA PRO A 668 22.36 -0.76 12.89
C PRO A 668 22.41 -1.16 11.39
N TYR A 669 21.53 -0.56 10.59
CA TYR A 669 21.50 -0.55 9.12
C TYR A 669 20.70 0.68 8.69
N GLU A 670 20.46 0.88 7.39
CA GLU A 670 19.84 2.09 6.86
C GLU A 670 18.39 2.24 7.32
N TRP A 671 18.04 3.46 7.72
CA TRP A 671 16.71 3.79 8.24
C TRP A 671 15.70 4.09 7.14
N THR A 672 16.16 4.67 6.04
CA THR A 672 15.36 5.03 4.85
C THR A 672 16.19 4.86 3.57
N PRO A 673 15.54 4.73 2.40
CA PRO A 673 16.24 4.71 1.12
C PRO A 673 16.74 6.08 0.69
N ASN A 674 17.99 6.18 0.22
CA ASN A 674 18.43 7.25 -0.69
C ASN A 674 18.56 6.75 -2.14
N ILE A 675 18.80 5.46 -2.31
CA ILE A 675 18.88 4.81 -3.61
C ILE A 675 17.48 4.28 -3.95
N VAL A 676 16.89 4.79 -5.01
CA VAL A 676 15.49 4.54 -5.38
C VAL A 676 15.37 3.97 -6.78
N ASP A 677 14.23 3.36 -7.05
CA ASP A 677 13.87 2.83 -8.37
C ASP A 677 13.28 3.94 -9.26
N VAL A 678 13.80 4.08 -10.47
CA VAL A 678 13.16 4.84 -11.56
C VAL A 678 12.89 3.89 -12.70
N GLN A 679 11.62 3.64 -13.00
CA GLN A 679 11.19 2.62 -13.96
C GLN A 679 9.94 3.08 -14.71
N ALA A 680 9.88 2.75 -16.00
CA ALA A 680 8.67 2.88 -16.79
C ALA A 680 8.56 1.73 -17.81
N PHE A 681 7.32 1.37 -18.13
CA PHE A 681 6.98 0.39 -19.15
C PHE A 681 6.21 1.04 -20.30
N ARG A 682 6.30 0.45 -21.48
CA ARG A 682 5.50 0.81 -22.65
C ARG A 682 4.97 -0.43 -23.34
N VAL A 683 3.71 -0.41 -23.72
CA VAL A 683 3.12 -1.32 -24.70
C VAL A 683 2.26 -0.51 -25.66
N GLY A 684 2.61 -0.51 -26.93
CA GLY A 684 1.93 0.35 -27.91
C GLY A 684 1.95 1.83 -27.51
N GLN A 685 0.75 2.43 -27.41
CA GLN A 685 0.57 3.81 -26.93
C GLN A 685 0.42 3.93 -25.39
N LEU A 686 0.30 2.83 -24.63
CA LEU A 686 0.25 2.86 -23.17
C LEU A 686 1.66 3.00 -22.58
N VAL A 687 1.84 3.94 -21.66
CA VAL A 687 3.06 4.14 -20.86
C VAL A 687 2.71 4.08 -19.37
N ILE A 688 3.43 3.27 -18.62
CA ILE A 688 3.22 3.06 -17.18
C ILE A 688 4.42 3.60 -16.43
N ILE A 689 4.23 4.67 -15.65
CA ILE A 689 5.22 5.19 -14.70
C ILE A 689 5.13 4.34 -13.43
N VAL A 690 6.25 3.75 -13.00
CA VAL A 690 6.31 2.95 -11.77
C VAL A 690 6.90 3.80 -10.65
N SER A 691 6.02 4.37 -9.82
CA SER A 691 6.38 5.34 -8.78
C SER A 691 6.79 4.64 -7.47
N PRO A 692 7.99 4.88 -6.93
CA PRO A 692 8.41 4.32 -5.65
C PRO A 692 7.76 4.97 -4.42
N GLY A 693 7.20 6.17 -4.59
CA GLY A 693 6.49 6.88 -3.53
C GLY A 693 5.02 7.12 -3.84
N GLU A 694 4.36 7.69 -2.85
CA GLU A 694 2.99 8.18 -2.88
C GLU A 694 2.96 9.58 -3.49
N ALA A 695 2.86 9.67 -4.82
CA ALA A 695 2.70 10.94 -5.50
C ALA A 695 1.35 11.58 -5.16
N THR A 696 1.35 12.86 -4.79
CA THR A 696 0.11 13.65 -4.63
C THR A 696 -0.60 13.81 -5.97
N THR A 697 -1.85 14.29 -5.92
CA THR A 697 -2.69 14.50 -7.09
C THR A 697 -1.98 15.34 -8.15
N MET A 698 -1.45 16.52 -7.78
CA MET A 698 -0.78 17.39 -8.74
C MET A 698 0.60 16.88 -9.15
N ALA A 699 1.35 16.26 -8.23
CA ALA A 699 2.63 15.64 -8.56
C ALA A 699 2.48 14.55 -9.63
N GLY A 700 1.47 13.69 -9.49
CA GLY A 700 1.13 12.67 -10.48
C GLY A 700 0.74 13.26 -11.84
N ARG A 701 -0.06 14.33 -11.86
CA ARG A 701 -0.43 15.04 -13.10
C ARG A 701 0.79 15.61 -13.82
N ARG A 702 1.66 16.33 -13.10
CA ARG A 702 2.89 16.90 -13.66
C ARG A 702 3.79 15.80 -14.22
N TRP A 703 3.96 14.69 -13.51
CA TRP A 703 4.79 13.57 -13.98
C TRP A 703 4.19 12.89 -15.22
N LYS A 704 2.90 12.56 -15.21
CA LYS A 704 2.21 11.99 -16.38
C LYS A 704 2.29 12.91 -17.60
N ASN A 705 2.03 14.20 -17.42
CA ASN A 705 2.09 15.19 -18.51
C ASN A 705 3.51 15.35 -19.07
N ALA A 706 4.53 15.38 -18.21
CA ALA A 706 5.92 15.47 -18.66
C ALA A 706 6.32 14.24 -19.49
N VAL A 707 5.94 13.04 -19.05
CA VAL A 707 6.18 11.79 -19.79
C VAL A 707 5.39 11.76 -21.10
N ALA A 708 4.11 12.15 -21.09
CA ALA A 708 3.28 12.21 -22.29
C ALA A 708 3.91 13.12 -23.36
N ASN A 709 4.29 14.35 -22.96
CA ASN A 709 4.92 15.31 -23.86
C ASN A 709 6.26 14.80 -24.42
N GLU A 710 7.09 14.16 -23.60
CA GLU A 710 8.38 13.63 -24.05
C GLU A 710 8.22 12.44 -25.00
N VAL A 711 7.24 11.57 -24.73
CA VAL A 711 6.88 10.45 -25.61
C VAL A 711 6.34 10.97 -26.94
N GLU A 712 5.49 11.99 -26.94
CA GLU A 712 5.03 12.62 -28.17
C GLU A 712 6.20 13.26 -28.95
N ALA A 713 7.08 13.99 -28.26
CA ALA A 713 8.21 14.66 -28.89
C ALA A 713 9.23 13.69 -29.50
N GLN A 714 9.57 12.60 -28.80
CA GLN A 714 10.61 11.68 -29.22
C GLN A 714 10.11 10.48 -30.03
N LEU A 715 8.88 10.01 -29.78
CA LEU A 715 8.41 8.69 -30.22
C LEU A 715 7.17 8.75 -31.12
N ALA A 716 6.49 9.89 -31.30
CA ALA A 716 5.28 9.98 -32.13
C ALA A 716 5.51 9.70 -33.62
N SER A 717 6.74 9.88 -34.12
CA SER A 717 7.09 9.59 -35.53
C SER A 717 7.24 8.09 -35.83
N GLN A 718 7.15 7.22 -34.81
CA GLN A 718 7.27 5.77 -34.94
C GLN A 718 5.88 5.15 -35.19
N ASP A 719 5.48 5.13 -36.46
CA ASP A 719 4.40 4.33 -37.08
C ASP A 719 3.04 4.27 -36.36
N GLY A 720 2.11 5.15 -36.74
CA GLY A 720 0.68 4.99 -36.44
C GLY A 720 0.31 5.06 -34.96
N SER A 721 1.18 5.61 -34.12
CA SER A 721 0.94 5.77 -32.68
C SER A 721 -0.21 6.75 -32.45
N ASP A 722 -1.30 6.26 -31.87
CA ASP A 722 -2.26 7.12 -31.18
C ASP A 722 -1.56 7.95 -30.08
N SER A 723 -2.21 9.01 -29.61
CA SER A 723 -1.72 9.78 -28.46
C SER A 723 -1.41 8.87 -27.27
N PRO A 724 -0.31 9.13 -26.54
CA PRO A 724 0.09 8.27 -25.44
C PRO A 724 -0.95 8.27 -24.33
N VAL A 725 -1.29 7.08 -23.83
CA VAL A 725 -2.05 6.90 -22.61
C VAL A 725 -1.04 6.71 -21.49
N VAL A 726 -0.88 7.71 -20.62
CA VAL A 726 0.08 7.65 -19.52
C VAL A 726 -0.63 7.39 -18.21
N VAL A 727 -0.28 6.30 -17.55
CA VAL A 727 -0.71 5.97 -16.19
C VAL A 727 0.47 6.00 -15.23
N LEU A 728 0.19 6.22 -13.96
CA LEU A 728 1.17 6.13 -12.88
C LEU A 728 0.67 5.08 -11.91
N GLY A 729 1.55 4.16 -11.48
CA GLY A 729 1.26 3.15 -10.48
C GLY A 729 2.30 3.16 -9.37
N GLY A 730 1.85 3.27 -8.11
CA GLY A 730 2.71 3.28 -6.94
C GLY A 730 1.89 3.33 -5.64
N PRO A 731 2.48 3.05 -4.47
CA PRO A 731 3.93 2.92 -4.26
C PRO A 731 4.49 1.56 -4.67
N ALA A 732 5.62 1.56 -5.37
CA ALA A 732 6.16 0.39 -6.04
C ALA A 732 7.67 0.20 -5.83
N ASN A 733 8.15 -1.04 -5.92
CA ASN A 733 9.57 -1.44 -5.88
C ASN A 733 10.34 -1.10 -4.60
N SER A 734 10.47 0.16 -4.21
CA SER A 734 11.11 0.64 -2.98
C SER A 734 10.20 1.70 -2.38
N TYR A 735 9.78 1.55 -1.12
CA TYR A 735 8.88 2.53 -0.50
C TYR A 735 9.65 3.79 -0.05
N THR A 736 9.34 4.94 -0.67
CA THR A 736 10.03 6.22 -0.40
C THR A 736 9.11 7.29 0.19
N HIS A 737 8.08 6.88 0.96
CA HIS A 737 7.07 7.78 1.51
C HIS A 737 6.39 8.62 0.39
N TYR A 738 6.32 9.94 0.51
CA TYR A 738 5.51 10.82 -0.33
C TYR A 738 6.31 11.56 -1.39
N ILE A 739 5.61 11.99 -2.45
CA ILE A 739 6.15 12.86 -3.51
C ILE A 739 5.15 14.00 -3.72
N ALA A 740 5.41 15.14 -3.10
CA ALA A 740 4.63 16.37 -3.26
C ALA A 740 5.23 17.28 -4.35
N THR A 741 4.42 18.22 -4.88
CA THR A 741 4.96 19.35 -5.66
C THR A 741 5.80 20.27 -4.77
N GLU A 742 6.65 21.11 -5.36
CA GLU A 742 7.39 22.14 -4.63
C GLU A 742 6.45 23.06 -3.83
N GLU A 743 5.29 23.39 -4.41
CA GLU A 743 4.27 24.23 -3.81
C GLU A 743 3.60 23.55 -2.61
N GLU A 744 3.16 22.31 -2.78
CA GLU A 744 2.58 21.49 -1.70
C GLU A 744 3.61 21.21 -0.58
N TYR A 745 4.86 20.95 -0.96
CA TYR A 745 5.97 20.77 -0.03
C TYR A 745 6.16 22.00 0.85
N SER A 746 6.09 23.21 0.29
CA SER A 746 6.26 24.45 1.06
C SER A 746 5.24 24.63 2.18
N ILE A 747 4.08 23.96 2.08
CA ILE A 747 3.03 23.99 3.09
C ILE A 747 3.32 23.05 4.26
N GLN A 748 4.13 21.99 4.10
CA GLN A 748 4.50 21.10 5.21
C GLN A 748 3.30 20.49 5.99
N ARG A 749 2.22 20.15 5.28
CA ARG A 749 1.28 19.12 5.75
C ARG A 749 1.95 17.74 5.74
N TYR A 750 1.24 16.69 6.14
CA TYR A 750 1.81 15.34 6.29
C TYR A 750 2.61 14.88 5.07
N GLU A 751 2.07 15.04 3.87
CA GLU A 751 2.69 14.62 2.61
C GLU A 751 3.97 15.41 2.30
N GLY A 752 3.96 16.73 2.53
CA GLY A 752 5.13 17.60 2.34
C GLY A 752 6.25 17.32 3.35
N ALA A 753 5.89 17.06 4.62
CA ALA A 753 6.85 16.67 5.64
C ALA A 753 7.46 15.27 5.38
N SER A 754 6.68 14.40 4.73
CA SER A 754 7.07 13.03 4.38
C SER A 754 7.71 12.89 2.99
N THR A 755 7.90 14.01 2.27
CA THR A 755 8.63 14.02 1.00
C THR A 755 10.14 13.98 1.26
N LEU A 756 10.75 12.81 1.15
CA LEU A 756 12.05 12.50 1.75
C LEU A 756 13.20 13.40 1.28
N TYR A 757 13.29 13.71 -0.01
CA TYR A 757 14.51 14.27 -0.63
C TYR A 757 14.45 15.80 -0.82
N GLY A 758 13.61 16.48 -0.04
CA GLY A 758 13.48 17.93 -0.07
C GLY A 758 12.50 18.45 -1.14
N PRO A 759 12.47 19.77 -1.38
CA PRO A 759 11.46 20.40 -2.23
C PRO A 759 11.48 19.90 -3.68
N HIS A 760 12.65 19.58 -4.22
CA HIS A 760 12.84 19.19 -5.61
C HIS A 760 12.67 17.69 -5.89
N THR A 761 12.04 16.95 -4.97
CA THR A 761 11.86 15.50 -5.08
C THR A 761 11.09 15.13 -6.37
N LEU A 762 9.97 15.79 -6.63
CA LEU A 762 9.18 15.53 -7.85
C LEU A 762 9.97 15.87 -9.12
N ALA A 763 10.59 17.04 -9.16
CA ALA A 763 11.37 17.47 -10.31
C ALA A 763 12.54 16.51 -10.61
N ALA A 764 13.19 15.96 -9.58
CA ALA A 764 14.24 14.94 -9.75
C ALA A 764 13.69 13.65 -10.37
N TYR A 765 12.56 13.14 -9.86
CA TYR A 765 11.91 11.96 -10.45
C TYR A 765 11.54 12.16 -11.92
N ILE A 766 10.96 13.32 -12.25
CA ILE A 766 10.64 13.68 -13.65
C ILE A 766 11.93 13.72 -14.47
N ASN A 767 12.95 14.46 -14.03
CA ASN A 767 14.20 14.63 -14.75
C ASN A 767 14.87 13.28 -15.07
N VAL A 768 15.00 12.39 -14.08
CA VAL A 768 15.60 11.06 -14.29
C VAL A 768 14.73 10.19 -15.20
N THR A 769 13.40 10.26 -15.07
CA THR A 769 12.48 9.53 -15.98
C THR A 769 12.66 9.98 -17.43
N LEU A 770 12.66 11.30 -17.68
CA LEU A 770 12.77 11.87 -19.02
C LEU A 770 14.10 11.54 -19.68
N SER A 771 15.19 11.45 -18.91
CA SER A 771 16.52 11.09 -19.41
C SER A 771 16.58 9.70 -20.09
N TRP A 772 15.61 8.83 -19.81
CA TRP A 772 15.55 7.45 -20.33
C TRP A 772 14.34 7.15 -21.22
N ILE A 773 13.52 8.14 -21.59
CA ILE A 773 12.33 7.91 -22.46
C ILE A 773 12.70 7.29 -23.82
N SER A 774 13.86 7.64 -24.37
CA SER A 774 14.37 7.04 -25.62
C SER A 774 14.59 5.51 -25.55
N ALA A 775 14.76 4.94 -24.34
CA ALA A 775 14.81 3.48 -24.14
C ALA A 775 13.47 2.80 -24.42
N LEU A 776 12.36 3.55 -24.41
CA LEU A 776 11.02 3.06 -24.74
C LEU A 776 10.68 3.15 -26.25
N GLY A 777 11.64 3.53 -27.10
CA GLY A 777 11.46 3.51 -28.56
C GLY A 777 11.30 2.09 -29.12
N SER A 778 10.50 1.92 -30.17
CA SER A 778 10.14 0.60 -30.74
C SER A 778 11.36 -0.20 -31.23
N SER A 779 12.32 0.49 -31.83
CA SER A 779 13.61 -0.04 -32.30
C SER A 779 14.74 0.09 -31.28
N SER A 780 14.46 0.65 -30.10
CA SER A 780 15.50 0.91 -29.09
C SER A 780 16.04 -0.39 -28.50
N ALA A 781 17.37 -0.46 -28.46
CA ALA A 781 18.14 -1.46 -27.71
C ALA A 781 18.85 -0.84 -26.50
N ILE A 782 18.58 0.44 -26.22
CA ILE A 782 19.19 1.17 -25.10
C ILE A 782 18.68 0.55 -23.80
N ARG A 783 19.59 0.24 -22.90
CA ARG A 783 19.30 -0.06 -21.50
C ARG A 783 20.03 0.96 -20.64
N PRO A 784 19.33 1.69 -19.75
CA PRO A 784 20.01 2.54 -18.78
C PRO A 784 21.05 1.74 -18.00
N PRO A 785 22.15 2.39 -17.56
CA PRO A 785 23.03 1.78 -16.58
C PRO A 785 22.21 1.45 -15.33
N GLN A 786 22.55 0.36 -14.65
CA GLN A 786 21.79 -0.08 -13.49
C GLN A 786 21.80 0.93 -12.33
N GLY A 787 22.82 1.78 -12.23
CA GLY A 787 23.03 2.67 -11.09
C GLY A 787 23.52 1.93 -9.83
N PRO A 788 23.69 2.63 -8.70
CA PRO A 788 24.09 2.02 -7.44
C PRO A 788 22.95 1.12 -6.91
N GLU A 789 23.26 -0.11 -6.47
CA GLU A 789 22.22 -0.98 -5.91
C GLU A 789 21.83 -0.55 -4.48
N PRO A 790 20.53 -0.52 -4.12
CA PRO A 790 20.11 -0.30 -2.75
C PRO A 790 20.51 -1.48 -1.84
N PRO A 791 20.74 -1.24 -0.55
CA PRO A 791 21.10 -2.31 0.38
C PRO A 791 19.93 -3.29 0.57
N ASN A 792 20.24 -4.59 0.63
CA ASN A 792 19.29 -5.62 1.05
C ASN A 792 19.51 -5.97 2.52
N ASN A 793 18.57 -5.56 3.37
CA ASN A 793 18.66 -5.70 4.82
C ASN A 793 17.92 -6.92 5.36
N SER A 794 17.14 -7.65 4.54
CA SER A 794 16.30 -8.79 4.97
C SER A 794 17.03 -9.87 5.79
N ASN A 795 18.32 -10.12 5.52
CA ASN A 795 19.11 -11.12 6.24
C ASN A 795 19.82 -10.58 7.50
N ARG A 796 19.88 -9.26 7.69
CA ARG A 796 20.51 -8.61 8.85
C ARG A 796 19.54 -7.81 9.71
N SER A 797 18.28 -7.72 9.32
CA SER A 797 17.26 -7.01 10.07
C SER A 797 17.06 -7.61 11.46
N LEU A 798 16.87 -6.73 12.45
CA LEU A 798 16.58 -7.14 13.83
C LEU A 798 15.13 -7.60 13.94
N SER A 799 14.86 -8.53 14.86
CA SER A 799 13.51 -8.98 15.17
C SER A 799 13.35 -9.21 16.67
N PHE A 800 12.39 -8.50 17.27
CA PHE A 800 11.97 -8.64 18.66
C PHE A 800 10.55 -9.20 18.76
N ILE A 801 10.06 -9.78 17.66
CA ILE A 801 8.74 -10.36 17.55
C ILE A 801 8.75 -11.72 18.26
N PRO A 802 7.92 -11.95 19.30
CA PRO A 802 7.88 -13.22 19.98
C PRO A 802 7.46 -14.35 19.03
N SER A 803 8.16 -15.48 19.09
CA SER A 803 7.75 -16.70 18.38
C SER A 803 6.61 -17.41 19.11
N VAL A 804 5.83 -18.22 18.40
CA VAL A 804 4.87 -19.13 19.04
C VAL A 804 5.63 -20.21 19.80
N ILE A 805 5.44 -20.29 21.12
CA ILE A 805 6.13 -21.25 21.98
C ILE A 805 5.36 -22.58 22.05
N LEU A 806 4.08 -22.50 22.41
CA LEU A 806 3.18 -23.63 22.68
C LEU A 806 1.74 -23.19 22.47
N ASP A 807 0.89 -24.10 22.00
CA ASP A 807 -0.56 -24.03 22.14
C ASP A 807 -1.04 -25.19 23.02
N ALA A 808 -2.03 -24.91 23.87
CA ALA A 808 -2.70 -25.95 24.65
C ALA A 808 -4.23 -25.77 24.60
N PRO A 809 -5.01 -26.85 24.55
CA PRO A 809 -6.45 -26.75 24.76
C PRO A 809 -6.74 -26.56 26.27
N PRO A 810 -7.90 -25.99 26.64
CA PRO A 810 -8.37 -25.99 28.02
C PRO A 810 -8.44 -27.40 28.62
N PHE A 811 -8.41 -27.51 29.96
CA PHE A 811 -8.52 -28.80 30.63
C PHE A 811 -9.77 -29.57 30.17
N PHE A 812 -9.59 -30.85 29.86
CA PHE A 812 -10.63 -31.76 29.38
C PHE A 812 -11.26 -31.41 28.01
N LYS A 813 -10.64 -30.49 27.25
CA LYS A 813 -11.02 -30.17 25.87
C LYS A 813 -9.94 -30.59 24.88
N LYS A 814 -10.29 -30.65 23.61
CA LYS A 814 -9.38 -30.84 22.47
C LYS A 814 -9.43 -29.62 21.55
N PHE A 815 -8.37 -29.44 20.77
CA PHE A 815 -8.39 -28.47 19.68
C PHE A 815 -9.52 -28.81 18.70
N GLY A 816 -10.26 -27.79 18.24
CA GLY A 816 -11.43 -27.96 17.38
C GLY A 816 -12.74 -28.26 18.11
N ASP A 817 -12.73 -28.49 19.43
CA ASP A 817 -13.97 -28.61 20.20
C ASP A 817 -14.77 -27.31 20.13
N VAL A 818 -16.09 -27.42 19.94
CA VAL A 818 -17.01 -26.28 19.97
C VAL A 818 -17.14 -25.75 21.40
N VAL A 819 -16.91 -24.44 21.56
CA VAL A 819 -17.06 -23.66 22.80
C VAL A 819 -18.42 -22.98 22.84
N GLN A 820 -18.84 -22.43 21.70
CA GLN A 820 -20.16 -21.84 21.47
C GLN A 820 -20.65 -22.36 20.11
N ASP A 821 -21.72 -23.15 20.11
CA ASP A 821 -22.33 -23.66 18.88
C ASP A 821 -23.39 -22.68 18.35
N VAL A 822 -23.99 -23.00 17.20
CA VAL A 822 -25.20 -22.33 16.70
C VAL A 822 -26.38 -22.58 17.66
N ASP A 823 -27.34 -21.65 17.73
CA ASP A 823 -28.45 -21.69 18.70
C ASP A 823 -29.57 -22.69 18.34
N GLY A 824 -29.25 -23.73 17.55
CA GLY A 824 -30.13 -24.88 17.29
C GLY A 824 -31.39 -24.61 16.45
N GLY A 825 -31.39 -23.60 15.58
CA GLY A 825 -32.56 -23.20 14.79
C GLY A 825 -32.26 -22.68 13.37
N SER A 826 -33.20 -21.89 12.85
CA SER A 826 -33.11 -21.17 11.58
C SER A 826 -32.67 -19.73 11.83
N TYR A 827 -31.78 -19.21 10.99
CA TYR A 827 -31.36 -17.81 10.96
C TYR A 827 -32.03 -17.12 9.77
N HIS A 828 -32.48 -15.89 9.94
CA HIS A 828 -32.94 -15.06 8.83
C HIS A 828 -31.75 -14.39 8.14
N LYS A 829 -31.83 -14.23 6.82
CA LYS A 829 -30.84 -13.50 6.05
C LYS A 829 -30.68 -12.07 6.60
N GLY A 830 -29.44 -11.69 6.90
CA GLY A 830 -29.09 -10.47 7.64
C GLY A 830 -28.67 -10.71 9.09
N GLU A 831 -29.02 -11.86 9.69
CA GLU A 831 -28.54 -12.26 11.01
C GLU A 831 -27.15 -12.91 10.92
N PRO A 832 -26.16 -12.46 11.72
CA PRO A 832 -24.83 -13.06 11.70
C PRO A 832 -24.84 -14.42 12.40
N VAL A 833 -24.24 -15.43 11.78
CA VAL A 833 -24.06 -16.77 12.39
C VAL A 833 -22.65 -16.87 12.95
N THR A 834 -22.51 -17.06 14.26
CA THR A 834 -21.19 -17.13 14.92
C THR A 834 -21.01 -18.44 15.68
N VAL A 835 -19.89 -19.11 15.44
CA VAL A 835 -19.47 -20.33 16.15
C VAL A 835 -18.09 -20.11 16.74
N ARG A 836 -17.85 -20.58 17.97
CA ARG A 836 -16.54 -20.52 18.64
C ARG A 836 -15.97 -21.91 18.87
N PHE A 837 -14.67 -22.04 18.61
CA PHE A 837 -13.91 -23.28 18.75
C PHE A 837 -12.72 -23.07 19.69
N VAL A 838 -12.28 -24.14 20.34
CA VAL A 838 -10.95 -24.21 20.95
C VAL A 838 -9.92 -24.10 19.82
N GLY A 839 -9.12 -23.05 19.86
CA GLY A 839 -8.19 -22.68 18.79
C GLY A 839 -6.73 -22.89 19.15
N ALA A 840 -5.88 -22.70 18.15
CA ALA A 840 -4.43 -22.56 18.27
C ALA A 840 -3.97 -21.31 17.50
N ASN A 841 -2.72 -20.87 17.71
CA ASN A 841 -2.17 -19.70 17.05
C ASN A 841 -2.06 -19.89 15.51
N PRO A 842 -2.74 -19.05 14.69
CA PRO A 842 -2.65 -19.10 13.22
C PRO A 842 -1.24 -18.95 12.64
N ARG A 843 -0.28 -18.40 13.40
CA ARG A 843 1.12 -18.30 12.97
C ARG A 843 1.82 -19.65 12.83
N ASN A 844 1.25 -20.73 13.35
CA ASN A 844 1.80 -22.07 13.14
C ASN A 844 1.72 -22.51 11.67
N ASN A 845 0.68 -22.08 10.96
CA ASN A 845 0.48 -22.37 9.55
C ASN A 845 -0.37 -21.28 8.92
N LEU A 846 0.19 -20.51 7.98
CA LEU A 846 -0.52 -19.45 7.28
C LEU A 846 -1.66 -19.95 6.39
N ARG A 847 -1.66 -21.26 6.08
CA ARG A 847 -2.60 -21.94 5.19
C ARG A 847 -2.70 -21.25 3.82
N LEU A 848 -1.55 -20.83 3.27
CA LEU A 848 -1.48 -20.18 1.96
C LEU A 848 -2.09 -21.07 0.88
N GLY A 849 -3.06 -20.54 0.14
CA GLY A 849 -3.82 -21.30 -0.87
C GLY A 849 -4.82 -22.32 -0.29
N GLY A 850 -5.05 -22.30 1.02
CA GLY A 850 -6.14 -22.98 1.71
C GLY A 850 -7.00 -21.97 2.47
N SER A 851 -7.73 -22.44 3.49
CA SER A 851 -8.57 -21.59 4.33
C SER A 851 -8.50 -22.00 5.81
N TYR A 852 -8.66 -21.04 6.71
CA TYR A 852 -8.89 -21.27 8.15
C TYR A 852 -10.35 -21.67 8.44
N ALA A 853 -11.29 -21.28 7.58
CA ALA A 853 -12.71 -21.50 7.81
C ALA A 853 -13.49 -21.65 6.51
N VAL A 854 -14.49 -22.52 6.49
CA VAL A 854 -15.45 -22.61 5.38
C VAL A 854 -16.88 -22.68 5.89
N VAL A 855 -17.80 -22.14 5.09
CA VAL A 855 -19.24 -22.42 5.23
C VAL A 855 -19.58 -23.48 4.21
N GLU A 856 -20.13 -24.60 4.68
CA GLU A 856 -20.56 -25.70 3.84
C GLU A 856 -22.08 -25.71 3.72
N LYS A 857 -22.61 -25.81 2.49
CA LYS A 857 -24.03 -26.00 2.18
C LYS A 857 -24.31 -27.49 2.02
N PHE A 858 -25.43 -27.95 2.57
CA PHE A 858 -25.91 -29.31 2.34
C PHE A 858 -26.62 -29.38 0.99
N VAL A 859 -26.09 -30.18 0.07
CA VAL A 859 -26.68 -30.39 -1.26
C VAL A 859 -27.35 -31.76 -1.27
N ALA A 860 -28.68 -31.74 -1.42
CA ALA A 860 -29.46 -32.97 -1.56
C ALA A 860 -29.14 -33.64 -2.91
N ALA A 861 -29.15 -34.98 -2.93
CA ALA A 861 -28.83 -35.77 -4.11
C ALA A 861 -29.69 -35.39 -5.33
N SER A 862 -29.08 -34.82 -6.37
CA SER A 862 -29.74 -34.52 -7.65
C SER A 862 -29.71 -35.75 -8.59
N SER A 863 -30.60 -36.70 -8.31
CA SER A 863 -30.93 -37.90 -9.12
C SER A 863 -29.91 -39.06 -9.19
N ALA A 864 -30.48 -40.28 -9.08
CA ALA A 864 -30.02 -41.67 -9.26
C ALA A 864 -28.59 -42.15 -8.90
N SER A 865 -27.58 -41.30 -8.67
CA SER A 865 -26.22 -41.75 -8.32
C SER A 865 -25.43 -40.84 -7.36
N GLY A 866 -25.93 -39.64 -7.03
CA GLY A 866 -25.28 -38.78 -6.03
C GLY A 866 -25.67 -39.15 -4.60
N ALA A 867 -24.69 -39.25 -3.70
CA ALA A 867 -24.95 -39.20 -2.26
C ALA A 867 -25.14 -37.74 -1.83
N PRO A 868 -25.97 -37.42 -0.81
CA PRO A 868 -26.00 -36.08 -0.25
C PRO A 868 -24.62 -35.69 0.29
N GLU A 869 -24.16 -34.49 -0.03
CA GLU A 869 -22.82 -34.02 0.34
C GLU A 869 -22.82 -32.59 0.87
N TRP A 870 -21.81 -32.29 1.68
CA TRP A 870 -21.52 -30.94 2.17
C TRP A 870 -20.52 -30.29 1.23
N GLN A 871 -20.93 -29.19 0.59
CA GLN A 871 -20.10 -28.45 -0.36
C GLN A 871 -19.68 -27.13 0.26
N ALA A 872 -18.38 -26.83 0.27
CA ALA A 872 -17.90 -25.50 0.66
C ALA A 872 -18.41 -24.46 -0.34
N VAL A 873 -19.19 -23.49 0.15
CA VAL A 873 -19.74 -22.39 -0.66
C VAL A 873 -19.10 -21.05 -0.31
N ARG A 874 -18.47 -20.95 0.86
CA ARG A 874 -17.67 -19.79 1.29
C ARG A 874 -16.39 -20.23 1.96
N ASP A 875 -15.36 -19.42 1.82
CA ASP A 875 -14.09 -19.55 2.53
C ASP A 875 -13.59 -18.19 3.06
N ASP A 876 -12.39 -18.17 3.65
CA ASP A 876 -11.83 -16.96 4.26
C ASP A 876 -11.28 -15.93 3.24
N ALA A 877 -11.47 -16.17 1.93
CA ALA A 877 -11.33 -15.16 0.89
C ALA A 877 -12.60 -14.32 0.70
N ASP A 878 -13.77 -14.83 1.13
CA ASP A 878 -15.03 -14.11 1.03
C ASP A 878 -15.17 -13.07 2.14
N TRP A 879 -15.43 -11.81 1.76
CA TRP A 879 -15.51 -10.65 2.68
C TRP A 879 -16.42 -10.84 3.91
N HIS A 880 -17.47 -11.65 3.73
CA HIS A 880 -18.52 -11.86 4.73
C HIS A 880 -18.25 -13.07 5.65
N LEU A 881 -17.14 -13.79 5.48
CA LEU A 881 -16.70 -14.83 6.41
C LEU A 881 -15.53 -14.32 7.25
N VAL A 882 -15.81 -13.96 8.50
CA VAL A 882 -14.84 -13.35 9.41
C VAL A 882 -14.25 -14.38 10.34
N PHE A 883 -12.92 -14.50 10.33
CA PHE A 883 -12.14 -15.32 11.24
C PHE A 883 -11.51 -14.44 12.33
N ARG A 884 -11.83 -14.68 13.60
CA ARG A 884 -11.28 -13.98 14.77
C ARG A 884 -10.61 -14.95 15.72
N TRP A 885 -9.36 -14.69 16.04
CA TRP A 885 -8.58 -15.44 17.01
C TRP A 885 -8.33 -14.58 18.26
N ARG A 886 -8.36 -15.21 19.43
CA ARG A 886 -8.05 -14.55 20.69
C ARG A 886 -7.27 -15.47 21.63
N ARG A 887 -6.18 -14.94 22.21
CA ARG A 887 -5.51 -15.57 23.35
C ARG A 887 -6.41 -15.53 24.59
N VAL A 888 -6.66 -16.68 25.20
CA VAL A 888 -7.42 -16.78 26.46
C VAL A 888 -6.48 -16.77 27.67
N SER A 889 -5.33 -17.46 27.57
CA SER A 889 -4.29 -17.43 28.60
C SER A 889 -2.92 -17.50 27.96
N GLU A 890 -2.08 -16.50 28.22
CA GLU A 890 -0.67 -16.51 27.79
C GLU A 890 0.12 -17.59 28.53
N LEU A 891 -0.05 -17.70 29.85
CA LEU A 891 0.67 -18.66 30.68
C LEU A 891 0.33 -20.12 30.31
N LEU A 892 -0.94 -20.40 30.05
CA LEU A 892 -1.40 -21.75 29.70
C LEU A 892 -1.34 -22.03 28.19
N GLY A 893 -1.08 -21.01 27.36
CA GLY A 893 -1.07 -21.16 25.90
C GLY A 893 -2.45 -21.46 25.29
N THR A 894 -3.55 -21.13 25.97
CA THR A 894 -4.91 -21.41 25.48
C THR A 894 -5.45 -20.30 24.59
N SER A 895 -6.19 -20.66 23.54
CA SER A 895 -6.81 -19.70 22.62
C SER A 895 -8.15 -20.18 22.08
N GLU A 896 -8.93 -19.24 21.56
CA GLU A 896 -10.24 -19.47 20.93
C GLU A 896 -10.26 -18.86 19.54
N VAL A 897 -11.04 -19.48 18.65
CA VAL A 897 -11.37 -18.95 17.33
C VAL A 897 -12.87 -18.76 17.23
N ALA A 898 -13.32 -17.57 16.85
CA ALA A 898 -14.68 -17.29 16.44
C ALA A 898 -14.73 -17.16 14.91
N ILE A 899 -15.65 -17.89 14.30
CA ILE A 899 -15.97 -17.76 12.87
C ILE A 899 -17.36 -17.18 12.78
N THR A 900 -17.48 -16.04 12.11
CA THR A 900 -18.75 -15.33 11.92
C THR A 900 -19.05 -15.24 10.43
N TRP A 901 -20.19 -15.78 10.00
CA TRP A 901 -20.74 -15.56 8.68
C TRP A 901 -21.77 -14.42 8.73
N GLU A 902 -21.44 -13.31 8.09
CA GLU A 902 -22.32 -12.15 7.91
C GLU A 902 -23.27 -12.43 6.73
N THR A 903 -24.50 -12.86 7.02
CA THR A 903 -25.46 -13.30 6.00
C THR A 903 -26.09 -12.14 5.20
N THR A 904 -25.64 -10.90 5.44
CA THR A 904 -25.86 -9.75 4.53
C THR A 904 -25.13 -9.91 3.19
N ASP A 905 -24.28 -10.93 3.06
CA ASP A 905 -23.69 -11.40 1.82
C ASP A 905 -24.70 -11.42 0.65
N PRO A 906 -24.46 -10.65 -0.43
CA PRO A 906 -25.33 -10.62 -1.61
C PRO A 906 -25.57 -12.00 -2.22
N TRP A 907 -24.61 -12.93 -2.10
CA TRP A 907 -24.67 -14.26 -2.69
C TRP A 907 -25.18 -15.35 -1.74
N ALA A 908 -25.58 -15.01 -0.51
CA ALA A 908 -26.13 -15.99 0.43
C ALA A 908 -27.51 -16.46 -0.02
N GLU A 909 -27.76 -17.76 0.05
CA GLU A 909 -29.03 -18.39 -0.36
C GLU A 909 -29.65 -19.15 0.81
N ALA A 910 -30.98 -19.30 0.82
CA ALA A 910 -31.64 -20.19 1.76
C ALA A 910 -31.12 -21.64 1.63
N GLY A 911 -31.08 -22.36 2.75
CA GLY A 911 -30.63 -23.75 2.80
C GLY A 911 -30.06 -24.17 4.15
N THR A 912 -29.58 -25.42 4.23
CA THR A 912 -28.94 -25.96 5.42
C THR A 912 -27.43 -25.82 5.32
N TYR A 913 -26.80 -25.28 6.35
CA TYR A 913 -25.38 -24.94 6.40
C TYR A 913 -24.70 -25.48 7.66
N ARG A 914 -23.37 -25.55 7.63
CA ARG A 914 -22.51 -25.71 8.81
C ARG A 914 -21.20 -24.95 8.63
N ILE A 915 -20.54 -24.63 9.73
CA ILE A 915 -19.23 -23.97 9.75
C ILE A 915 -18.16 -24.99 10.12
N ARG A 916 -17.08 -25.02 9.34
CA ARG A 916 -15.89 -25.84 9.61
C ARG A 916 -14.67 -24.94 9.83
N TYR A 917 -13.93 -25.23 10.89
CA TYR A 917 -12.67 -24.59 11.29
C TYR A 917 -11.49 -25.53 11.02
N PHE A 918 -10.40 -24.98 10.47
CA PHE A 918 -9.12 -25.67 10.31
C PHE A 918 -8.03 -24.94 11.08
N GLY A 919 -7.30 -25.67 11.93
CA GLY A 919 -6.21 -25.10 12.72
C GLY A 919 -4.99 -26.01 12.79
N ASP A 920 -3.88 -25.42 13.24
CA ASP A 920 -2.58 -26.08 13.37
C ASP A 920 -2.01 -25.72 14.75
N ALA A 921 -1.82 -26.72 15.62
CA ALA A 921 -1.39 -26.52 17.01
C ALA A 921 0.07 -26.91 17.22
N LYS A 922 0.83 -26.07 17.92
CA LYS A 922 2.24 -26.33 18.24
C LYS A 922 2.40 -26.93 19.63
N SER A 923 3.04 -28.10 19.72
CA SER A 923 3.39 -28.73 21.00
C SER A 923 4.65 -28.12 21.62
N LEU A 924 4.92 -28.41 22.90
CA LEU A 924 6.11 -27.93 23.61
C LEU A 924 7.43 -28.39 22.95
N GLY A 925 7.40 -29.55 22.28
CA GLY A 925 8.53 -30.05 21.49
C GLY A 925 8.69 -29.39 20.12
N GLY A 926 7.82 -28.44 19.76
CA GLY A 926 7.83 -27.69 18.50
C GLY A 926 7.09 -28.36 17.35
N THR A 927 6.54 -29.56 17.52
CA THR A 927 5.76 -30.26 16.49
C THR A 927 4.44 -29.55 16.23
N ILE A 928 4.11 -29.31 14.97
CA ILE A 928 2.84 -28.71 14.55
C ILE A 928 1.90 -29.81 14.05
N THR A 929 0.68 -29.87 14.58
CA THR A 929 -0.33 -30.88 14.22
C THR A 929 -1.62 -30.19 13.78
N ALA A 930 -2.10 -30.55 12.59
CA ALA A 930 -3.36 -30.05 12.07
C ALA A 930 -4.55 -30.69 12.80
N PHE A 931 -5.64 -29.93 12.93
CA PHE A 931 -6.92 -30.38 13.49
C PHE A 931 -8.07 -29.65 12.81
N GLU A 932 -9.29 -30.15 13.00
CA GLU A 932 -10.50 -29.50 12.52
C GLU A 932 -11.59 -29.47 13.60
N GLY A 933 -12.49 -28.49 13.48
CA GLY A 933 -13.71 -28.39 14.27
C GLY A 933 -14.91 -28.17 13.34
N VAL A 934 -16.07 -28.72 13.69
CA VAL A 934 -17.29 -28.60 12.88
C VAL A 934 -18.45 -28.22 13.80
N SER A 935 -19.23 -27.21 13.42
CA SER A 935 -20.43 -26.80 14.14
C SER A 935 -21.58 -27.80 13.95
N SER A 936 -22.63 -27.65 14.75
CA SER A 936 -23.93 -28.22 14.38
C SER A 936 -24.46 -27.58 13.09
N ALA A 937 -25.35 -28.28 12.38
CA ALA A 937 -26.02 -27.74 11.20
C ALA A 937 -27.09 -26.71 11.60
N PHE A 938 -27.33 -25.72 10.75
CA PHE A 938 -28.35 -24.69 10.91
C PHE A 938 -29.04 -24.39 9.58
N GLU A 939 -30.24 -23.82 9.61
CA GLU A 939 -30.94 -23.35 8.40
C GLU A 939 -30.75 -21.84 8.23
N LEU A 940 -30.53 -21.39 6.99
CA LEU A 940 -30.68 -20.00 6.60
C LEU A 940 -31.99 -19.88 5.81
N VAL A 941 -32.84 -18.94 6.21
CA VAL A 941 -34.11 -18.61 5.56
C VAL A 941 -34.11 -17.15 5.10
N ASP A 942 -34.97 -16.82 4.16
CA ASP A 942 -35.08 -15.45 3.60
C ASP A 942 -35.63 -14.42 4.60
#